data_AF-A0A9W8LQM0-F1
#
_entry.id   AF-A0A9W8LQM0-F1
#
_cell.length_a   1.000
_cell.length_b   1.000
_cell.length_c   1.000
_cell.angle_alpha   90.00
_cell.angle_beta   90.00
_cell.angle_gamma   90.00
#
_symmetry.space_group_name_H-M   'P 1'
#
loop_
_entity.id
_entity.type
_entity.pdbx_description
1 polymer ?
#
loop_
_entity_poly.entity_id
_entity_poly.type
_entity_poly.pdbx_seq_one_letter_code
_entity_poly.pdbx_strand_id
1 'polypeptide(L)'
;AAERLSQATAAADQALADHKSTQQGLAEAQKTIGELRAQLEENESMRDSIQQRITVQAQEYEELKEKYDQDAVARMRQLEEANQEAFAELDDVRSGYREIEERCAEIEKARAALAAEAEQLRAEVEGARAHALELEQANGEFNTQHAALMSELQAARDSAERLTAELDEQKRAAEVLRSSHSETEVRLRDLQVQDQERAVLETKLGDLRKQLETEASAAELAQEAKAQLETQLGELHKRLETESAAAEHAQEVKTRLETQHKEMQDKLHQELAAKDAQAEESRKQLLQELKTLGERLDQEVADRERADREKSQLDAELQRAQQAADSSTRVRDEAEDARRELSARLQKAEVDAEALRKAVEDYQVLADRHEKRANTLHDSLQERDMELAQVSRRLQRSERRLEEVMAQAAYHLDARNRLDSENVELREKLDDAYRQLGRADTTSRSLGATDAPSGGAVRKLEAQAEERIRALEDARQSLAASLQVAQREAEDKQHELIDLDRSFGLLQDELAASHASLLAAERERDEARDTLSSLKEQLESERSLRGNNEELSNSLSAKLEALREALASAEGSARDASDRRDHADKLAEAARAEAAEAQAARDEAVAERDAAEETVHRLESQALELQSRLDDADLASAELKHMRDGLQRELDAIGSRHRGDYDTHGRVLDELRGKYQSELEATTSELETVKRDHVELREAYISLDSTLALRSQELDRANEDAADAKRELQRVMSKLEELAPAYEAARDAAKARETELDSARHERDSAVARAAAATALHDDLRTARDKLEARLDEVQAKYIEASQGRQTAEKAALQLEDEIRSARARLAEIDDDQSSADERVARLDAIIADVHLALDKEREANTILTKDKNVLEKQLKEQRLRIVKLETEAVASQVSGSPSMLPVPAADLSSKIESQAKATLEHQQKAKQLERQIRELQFQIGE
;
A
#
# COMPACT_ATOMS: atom_id res chain seq x y z
N ALA A 1 53.41 -114.08 92.97
CA ALA A 1 53.39 -112.86 93.81
C ALA A 1 53.56 -111.59 92.97
N ALA A 2 54.54 -111.51 92.07
CA ALA A 2 54.75 -110.33 91.21
C ALA A 2 53.60 -110.07 90.20
N GLU A 3 53.01 -111.12 89.62
CA GLU A 3 51.94 -110.96 88.61
C GLU A 3 50.65 -110.30 89.17
N ARG A 4 50.27 -110.59 90.42
CA ARG A 4 49.04 -110.02 91.00
C ARG A 4 49.20 -108.54 91.39
N LEU A 5 50.41 -108.12 91.76
CA LEU A 5 50.66 -106.73 92.11
C LEU A 5 50.71 -105.86 90.85
N SER A 6 51.30 -106.39 89.77
CA SER A 6 51.29 -105.76 88.45
C SER A 6 49.88 -105.56 87.89
N GLN A 7 48.98 -106.52 88.12
CA GLN A 7 47.58 -106.42 87.66
C GLN A 7 46.77 -105.36 88.42
N ALA A 8 47.03 -105.15 89.72
CA ALA A 8 46.29 -104.16 90.52
C ALA A 8 46.73 -102.72 90.23
N THR A 9 48.03 -102.48 90.05
CA THR A 9 48.53 -101.16 89.64
C THR A 9 48.10 -100.83 88.21
N ALA A 10 48.08 -101.83 87.31
CA ALA A 10 47.53 -101.64 85.97
C ALA A 10 46.06 -101.20 86.00
N ALA A 11 45.23 -101.76 86.89
CA ALA A 11 43.82 -101.36 87.00
C ALA A 11 43.61 -99.94 87.56
N ALA A 12 44.46 -99.49 88.50
CA ALA A 12 44.37 -98.14 89.08
C ALA A 12 44.86 -97.06 88.09
N ASP A 13 45.95 -97.35 87.37
CA ASP A 13 46.45 -96.47 86.31
C ASP A 13 45.46 -96.39 85.15
N GLN A 14 44.74 -97.48 84.87
CA GLN A 14 43.69 -97.52 83.85
C GLN A 14 42.47 -96.67 84.25
N ALA A 15 41.99 -96.73 85.49
CA ALA A 15 40.89 -95.88 85.95
C ALA A 15 41.23 -94.38 85.99
N LEU A 16 42.48 -94.03 86.33
CA LEU A 16 42.94 -92.64 86.31
C LEU A 16 43.13 -92.11 84.88
N ALA A 17 43.57 -92.98 83.96
CA ALA A 17 43.62 -92.69 82.53
C ALA A 17 42.22 -92.48 81.95
N ASP A 18 41.25 -93.30 82.35
CA ASP A 18 39.86 -93.19 81.90
C ASP A 18 39.17 -91.90 82.41
N HIS A 19 39.46 -91.47 83.65
CA HIS A 19 38.90 -90.21 84.17
C HIS A 19 39.52 -88.96 83.52
N LYS A 20 40.84 -88.97 83.26
CA LYS A 20 41.49 -87.89 82.50
C LYS A 20 41.04 -87.87 81.05
N SER A 21 40.83 -89.03 80.44
CA SER A 21 40.27 -89.17 79.09
C SER A 21 38.86 -88.60 79.00
N THR A 22 37.99 -88.87 79.98
CA THR A 22 36.62 -88.34 80.00
C THR A 22 36.55 -86.84 80.26
N GLN A 23 37.42 -86.28 81.12
CA GLN A 23 37.50 -84.82 81.30
C GLN A 23 38.10 -84.10 80.08
N GLN A 24 39.13 -84.68 79.46
CA GLN A 24 39.66 -84.18 78.17
C GLN A 24 38.58 -84.23 77.09
N GLY A 25 37.82 -85.34 77.00
CA GLY A 25 36.70 -85.46 76.07
C GLY A 25 35.58 -84.44 76.31
N LEU A 26 35.26 -84.09 77.57
CA LEU A 26 34.26 -83.07 77.88
C LEU A 26 34.75 -81.65 77.52
N ALA A 27 36.01 -81.33 77.81
CA ALA A 27 36.61 -80.05 77.45
C ALA A 27 36.72 -79.89 75.93
N GLU A 28 37.07 -80.95 75.22
CA GLU A 28 37.08 -81.00 73.75
C GLU A 28 35.66 -80.88 73.16
N ALA A 29 34.65 -81.51 73.78
CA ALA A 29 33.25 -81.38 73.38
C ALA A 29 32.71 -79.95 73.57
N GLN A 30 33.08 -79.28 74.67
CA GLN A 30 32.68 -77.89 74.91
C GLN A 30 33.39 -76.92 73.97
N LYS A 31 34.68 -77.15 73.70
CA LYS A 31 35.44 -76.39 72.70
C LYS A 31 34.84 -76.55 71.30
N THR A 32 34.51 -77.77 70.90
CA THR A 32 33.85 -78.03 69.60
C THR A 32 32.45 -77.43 69.53
N ILE A 33 31.66 -77.43 70.62
CA ILE A 33 30.36 -76.72 70.64
C ILE A 33 30.55 -75.20 70.50
N GLY A 34 31.58 -74.64 71.13
CA GLY A 34 31.93 -73.22 70.98
C GLY A 34 32.36 -72.87 69.56
N GLU A 35 33.22 -73.69 68.95
CA GLU A 35 33.66 -73.56 67.56
C GLU A 35 32.48 -73.71 66.59
N LEU A 36 31.57 -74.67 66.82
CA LEU A 36 30.36 -74.85 66.00
C LEU A 36 29.38 -73.69 66.12
N ARG A 37 29.22 -73.07 67.30
CA ARG A 37 28.40 -71.86 67.46
C ARG A 37 28.99 -70.66 66.74
N ALA A 38 30.31 -70.45 66.87
CA ALA A 38 31.00 -69.40 66.13
C ALA A 38 30.88 -69.60 64.62
N GLN A 39 31.01 -70.83 64.12
CA GLN A 39 30.76 -71.16 62.72
C GLN A 39 29.31 -70.94 62.31
N LEU A 40 28.34 -71.17 63.19
CA LEU A 40 26.92 -70.96 62.89
C LEU A 40 26.58 -69.46 62.83
N GLU A 41 27.10 -68.66 63.77
CA GLU A 41 26.99 -67.19 63.73
C GLU A 41 27.71 -66.59 62.51
N GLU A 42 28.88 -67.12 62.15
CA GLU A 42 29.61 -66.71 60.95
C GLU A 42 28.82 -67.07 59.68
N ASN A 43 28.23 -68.27 59.61
CA ASN A 43 27.38 -68.68 58.49
C ASN A 43 26.07 -67.87 58.42
N GLU A 44 25.47 -67.51 59.55
CA GLU A 44 24.29 -66.62 59.57
C GLU A 44 24.66 -65.22 59.07
N SER A 45 25.81 -64.68 59.48
CA SER A 45 26.31 -63.39 58.99
C SER A 45 26.64 -63.42 57.48
N MET A 46 27.21 -64.51 56.98
CA MET A 46 27.46 -64.70 55.55
C MET A 46 26.16 -64.82 54.77
N ARG A 47 25.16 -65.55 55.29
CA ARG A 47 23.84 -65.67 54.68
C ARG A 47 23.16 -64.31 54.59
N ASP A 48 23.18 -63.53 55.66
CA ASP A 48 22.53 -62.22 55.68
C ASP A 48 23.26 -61.22 54.76
N SER A 49 24.59 -61.29 54.67
CA SER A 49 25.41 -60.56 53.68
C SER A 49 25.08 -60.96 52.24
N ILE A 50 24.94 -62.25 51.96
CA ILE A 50 24.52 -62.76 50.65
C ILE A 50 23.10 -62.30 50.34
N GLN A 51 22.18 -62.34 51.31
CA GLN A 51 20.80 -61.89 51.13
C GLN A 51 20.74 -60.39 50.81
N GLN A 52 21.55 -59.56 51.48
CA GLN A 52 21.67 -58.14 51.16
C GLN A 52 22.23 -57.92 49.75
N ARG A 53 23.28 -58.65 49.35
CA ARG A 53 23.81 -58.56 47.98
C ARG A 53 22.78 -59.00 46.94
N ILE A 54 22.01 -60.05 47.21
CA ILE A 54 20.91 -60.49 46.33
C ILE A 54 19.85 -59.39 46.21
N THR A 55 19.47 -58.73 47.30
CA THR A 55 18.48 -57.64 47.24
C THR A 55 18.98 -56.43 46.46
N VAL A 56 20.26 -56.06 46.62
CA VAL A 56 20.87 -54.96 45.84
C VAL A 56 20.96 -55.34 44.37
N GLN A 57 21.41 -56.54 44.04
CA GLN A 57 21.46 -57.01 42.65
C GLN A 57 20.07 -57.15 42.02
N ALA A 58 19.04 -57.51 42.81
CA ALA A 58 17.67 -57.53 42.33
C ALA A 58 17.14 -56.12 42.03
N GLN A 59 17.48 -55.13 42.85
CA GLN A 59 17.14 -53.73 42.59
C GLN A 59 17.88 -53.19 41.35
N GLU A 60 19.19 -53.46 41.23
CA GLU A 60 19.97 -53.09 40.04
C GLU A 60 19.42 -53.76 38.77
N TYR A 61 18.96 -55.01 38.87
CA TYR A 61 18.32 -55.71 37.76
C TYR A 61 16.98 -55.07 37.36
N GLU A 62 16.12 -54.74 38.32
CA GLU A 62 14.85 -54.04 38.02
C GLU A 62 15.11 -52.63 37.46
N GLU A 63 16.10 -51.89 37.96
CA GLU A 63 16.48 -50.59 37.40
C GLU A 63 17.04 -50.70 35.97
N LEU A 64 17.86 -51.72 35.69
CA LEU A 64 18.35 -51.99 34.34
C LEU A 64 17.23 -52.43 33.41
N LYS A 65 16.27 -53.20 33.91
CA LYS A 65 15.10 -53.64 33.17
C LYS A 65 14.17 -52.48 32.86
N GLU A 66 13.88 -51.60 33.82
CA GLU A 66 13.10 -50.38 33.58
C GLU A 66 13.81 -49.46 32.57
N LYS A 67 15.13 -49.30 32.66
CA LYS A 67 15.90 -48.53 31.66
C LYS A 67 15.85 -49.18 30.29
N TYR A 68 16.00 -50.50 30.20
CA TYR A 68 15.90 -51.22 28.95
C TYR A 68 14.50 -51.12 28.34
N ASP A 69 13.44 -51.22 29.16
CA ASP A 69 12.06 -51.07 28.72
C ASP A 69 11.78 -49.64 28.24
N GLN A 70 12.31 -48.62 28.93
CA GLN A 70 12.21 -47.22 28.51
C GLN A 70 12.97 -46.97 27.19
N ASP A 71 14.19 -47.47 27.04
CA ASP A 71 15.00 -47.35 25.83
C ASP A 71 14.38 -48.13 24.67
N ALA A 72 13.80 -49.30 24.92
CA ALA A 72 13.08 -50.10 23.92
C ALA A 72 11.82 -49.37 23.44
N VAL A 73 11.05 -48.74 24.33
CA VAL A 73 9.89 -47.93 23.96
C VAL A 73 10.31 -46.66 23.21
N ALA A 74 11.38 -45.99 23.64
CA ALA A 74 11.91 -44.81 22.93
C ALA A 74 12.39 -45.17 21.53
N ARG A 75 13.11 -46.29 21.38
CA ARG A 75 13.57 -46.79 20.08
C ARG A 75 12.41 -47.27 19.21
N MET A 76 11.37 -47.87 19.79
CA MET A 76 10.16 -48.23 19.07
C MET A 76 9.42 -46.99 18.55
N ARG A 77 9.31 -45.92 19.37
CA ARG A 77 8.74 -44.64 18.91
C ARG A 77 9.56 -43.98 17.80
N GLN A 78 10.89 -43.94 17.94
CA GLN A 78 11.76 -43.40 16.88
C GLN A 78 11.62 -44.20 15.58
N LEU A 79 11.47 -45.53 15.68
CA LEU A 79 11.19 -46.37 14.52
C LEU A 79 9.79 -46.13 13.95
N GLU A 80 8.77 -45.92 14.79
CA GLU A 80 7.41 -45.57 14.34
C GLU A 80 7.38 -44.21 13.64
N GLU A 81 8.07 -43.20 14.17
CA GLU A 81 8.22 -41.87 13.57
C GLU A 81 8.97 -41.95 12.23
N ALA A 82 10.13 -42.62 12.18
CA ALA A 82 10.86 -42.83 10.94
C ALA A 82 10.06 -43.64 9.91
N ASN A 83 9.23 -44.59 10.35
CA ASN A 83 8.37 -45.38 9.47
C ASN A 83 7.19 -44.53 8.97
N GLN A 84 6.61 -43.65 9.80
CA GLN A 84 5.59 -42.69 9.36
C GLN A 84 6.14 -41.68 8.36
N GLU A 85 7.35 -41.16 8.58
CA GLU A 85 8.06 -40.29 7.64
C GLU A 85 8.34 -41.03 6.33
N ALA A 86 8.84 -42.27 6.39
CA ALA A 86 9.04 -43.09 5.21
C ALA A 86 7.72 -43.39 4.46
N PHE A 87 6.60 -43.62 5.16
CA PHE A 87 5.30 -43.79 4.51
C PHE A 87 4.81 -42.49 3.85
N ALA A 88 5.03 -41.33 4.47
CA ALA A 88 4.69 -40.03 3.88
C ALA A 88 5.52 -39.76 2.62
N GLU A 89 6.84 -39.94 2.69
CA GLU A 89 7.73 -39.82 1.52
C GLU A 89 7.34 -40.81 0.41
N LEU A 90 6.95 -42.04 0.78
CA LEU A 90 6.56 -43.06 -0.18
C LEU A 90 5.19 -42.76 -0.82
N ASP A 91 4.26 -42.14 -0.10
CA ASP A 91 3.00 -41.66 -0.66
C ASP A 91 3.19 -40.43 -1.56
N ASP A 92 4.10 -39.52 -1.21
CA ASP A 92 4.48 -38.39 -2.08
C ASP A 92 5.15 -38.87 -3.37
N VAL A 93 6.08 -39.82 -3.28
CA VAL A 93 6.70 -40.46 -4.45
C VAL A 93 5.67 -41.22 -5.28
N ARG A 94 4.71 -41.92 -4.66
CA ARG A 94 3.60 -42.57 -5.37
C ARG A 94 2.68 -41.56 -6.05
N SER A 95 2.41 -40.42 -5.44
CA SER A 95 1.62 -39.35 -6.05
C SER A 95 2.35 -38.76 -7.25
N GLY A 96 3.63 -38.43 -7.10
CA GLY A 96 4.47 -37.99 -8.21
C GLY A 96 4.57 -39.02 -9.33
N TYR A 97 4.64 -40.31 -9.00
CA TYR A 97 4.61 -41.39 -10.00
C TYR A 97 3.27 -41.45 -10.74
N ARG A 98 2.13 -41.34 -10.05
CA ARG A 98 0.81 -41.27 -10.70
C ARG A 98 0.68 -40.06 -11.62
N GLU A 99 1.18 -38.89 -11.21
CA GLU A 99 1.18 -37.70 -12.07
C GLU A 99 2.05 -37.91 -13.32
N ILE A 100 3.19 -38.61 -13.19
CA ILE A 100 4.02 -38.98 -14.33
C ILE A 100 3.30 -40.00 -15.21
N GLU A 101 2.63 -41.01 -14.65
CA GLU A 101 1.83 -41.99 -15.39
C GLU A 101 0.68 -41.33 -16.15
N GLU A 102 -0.04 -40.39 -15.53
CA GLU A 102 -1.10 -39.61 -16.18
C GLU A 102 -0.54 -38.76 -17.32
N ARG A 103 0.59 -38.07 -17.11
CA ARG A 103 1.28 -37.32 -18.18
C ARG A 103 1.78 -38.23 -19.29
N CYS A 104 2.29 -39.42 -18.96
CA CYS A 104 2.70 -40.42 -19.95
C CYS A 104 1.49 -40.90 -20.77
N ALA A 105 0.35 -41.16 -20.13
CA ALA A 105 -0.89 -41.55 -20.82
C ALA A 105 -1.42 -40.42 -21.73
N GLU A 106 -1.32 -39.16 -21.30
CA GLU A 106 -1.65 -38.00 -22.12
C GLU A 106 -0.71 -37.87 -23.34
N ILE A 107 0.60 -38.06 -23.14
CA ILE A 107 1.60 -38.06 -24.21
C ILE A 107 1.38 -39.23 -25.17
N GLU A 108 1.05 -40.42 -24.68
CA GLU A 108 0.71 -41.58 -25.51
C GLU A 108 -0.55 -41.33 -26.34
N LYS A 109 -1.56 -40.68 -25.76
CA LYS A 109 -2.77 -40.27 -26.47
C LYS A 109 -2.46 -39.23 -27.55
N ALA A 110 -1.60 -38.24 -27.25
CA ALA A 110 -1.13 -37.26 -28.22
C ALA A 110 -0.31 -37.91 -29.34
N ARG A 111 0.55 -38.87 -29.01
CA ARG A 111 1.33 -39.65 -29.97
C ARG A 111 0.43 -40.49 -30.87
N ALA A 112 -0.60 -41.13 -30.33
CA ALA A 112 -1.56 -41.89 -31.12
C ALA A 112 -2.35 -41.00 -32.08
N ALA A 113 -2.74 -39.80 -31.64
CA ALA A 113 -3.39 -38.81 -32.50
C ALA A 113 -2.47 -38.33 -33.64
N LEU A 114 -1.21 -38.00 -33.33
CA LEU A 114 -0.21 -37.62 -34.32
C LEU A 114 0.13 -38.76 -35.28
N ALA A 115 0.16 -40.01 -34.81
CA ALA A 115 0.35 -41.18 -35.66
C ALA A 115 -0.82 -41.37 -36.64
N ALA A 116 -2.06 -41.18 -36.18
CA ALA A 116 -3.24 -41.23 -37.03
C ALA A 116 -3.25 -40.10 -38.08
N GLU A 117 -2.87 -38.88 -37.68
CA GLU A 117 -2.72 -37.74 -38.59
C GLU A 117 -1.60 -38.00 -39.63
N ALA A 118 -0.47 -38.57 -39.22
CA ALA A 118 0.61 -38.95 -40.12
C ALA A 118 0.18 -40.06 -41.11
N GLU A 119 -0.63 -41.03 -40.69
CA GLU A 119 -1.20 -42.03 -41.60
C GLU A 119 -2.21 -41.41 -42.57
N GLN A 120 -3.03 -40.47 -42.11
CA GLN A 120 -3.95 -39.74 -42.98
C GLN A 120 -3.19 -38.91 -44.04
N LEU A 121 -2.16 -38.17 -43.63
CA LEU A 121 -1.30 -37.42 -44.55
C LEU A 121 -0.55 -38.33 -45.52
N ARG A 122 -0.11 -39.52 -45.08
CA ARG A 122 0.47 -40.53 -45.98
C ARG A 122 -0.55 -40.99 -47.03
N ALA A 123 -1.79 -41.26 -46.64
CA ALA A 123 -2.86 -41.62 -47.56
C ALA A 123 -3.18 -40.49 -48.54
N GLU A 124 -3.17 -39.23 -48.09
CA GLU A 124 -3.36 -38.06 -48.95
C GLU A 124 -2.20 -37.89 -49.95
N VAL A 125 -0.96 -38.11 -49.53
CA VAL A 125 0.22 -38.08 -50.42
C VAL A 125 0.20 -39.24 -51.42
N GLU A 126 -0.20 -40.44 -51.01
CA GLU A 126 -0.38 -41.58 -51.91
C GLU A 126 -1.49 -41.31 -52.93
N GLY A 127 -2.61 -40.69 -52.51
CA GLY A 127 -3.66 -40.22 -53.41
C GLY A 127 -3.17 -39.16 -54.40
N ALA A 128 -2.40 -38.17 -53.94
CA ALA A 128 -1.80 -37.17 -54.81
C ALA A 128 -0.79 -37.78 -55.80
N ARG A 129 -0.02 -38.80 -55.38
CA ARG A 129 0.89 -39.55 -56.26
C ARG A 129 0.13 -40.38 -57.29
N ALA A 130 -0.96 -41.03 -56.91
CA ALA A 130 -1.81 -41.75 -57.87
C ALA A 130 -2.39 -40.79 -58.91
N HIS A 131 -2.88 -39.62 -58.49
CA HIS A 131 -3.36 -38.58 -59.39
C HIS A 131 -2.25 -38.01 -60.29
N ALA A 132 -1.01 -37.88 -59.78
CA ALA A 132 0.13 -37.47 -60.58
C ALA A 132 0.51 -38.52 -61.64
N LEU A 133 0.43 -39.81 -61.31
CA LEU A 133 0.66 -40.92 -62.25
C LEU A 133 -0.41 -40.95 -63.35
N GLU A 134 -1.68 -40.71 -63.00
CA GLU A 134 -2.77 -40.58 -63.98
C GLU A 134 -2.52 -39.41 -64.94
N LEU A 135 -2.04 -38.27 -64.43
CA LEU A 135 -1.66 -37.12 -65.25
C LEU A 135 -0.44 -37.43 -66.14
N GLU A 136 0.56 -38.18 -65.66
CA GLU A 136 1.67 -38.64 -66.48
C GLU A 136 1.22 -39.60 -67.58
N GLN A 137 0.30 -40.52 -67.29
CA GLN A 137 -0.28 -41.41 -68.30
C GLN A 137 -1.07 -40.62 -69.34
N ALA A 138 -1.92 -39.68 -68.92
CA ALA A 138 -2.66 -38.80 -69.82
C ALA A 138 -1.72 -37.91 -70.67
N ASN A 139 -0.61 -37.44 -70.11
CA ASN A 139 0.40 -36.67 -70.84
C ASN A 139 1.21 -37.57 -71.78
N GLY A 140 1.43 -38.84 -71.41
CA GLY A 140 1.95 -39.88 -72.30
C GLY A 140 1.03 -40.13 -73.49
N GLU A 141 -0.26 -40.32 -73.25
CA GLU A 141 -1.28 -40.45 -74.30
C GLU A 141 -1.31 -39.20 -75.20
N PHE A 142 -1.29 -38.00 -74.61
CA PHE A 142 -1.20 -36.75 -75.37
C PHE A 142 0.07 -36.69 -76.22
N ASN A 143 1.23 -37.07 -75.67
CA ASN A 143 2.49 -37.12 -76.42
C ASN A 143 2.47 -38.17 -77.52
N THR A 144 1.82 -39.32 -77.33
CA THR A 144 1.65 -40.33 -78.39
C THR A 144 0.72 -39.82 -79.49
N GLN A 145 -0.37 -39.13 -79.15
CA GLN A 145 -1.24 -38.46 -80.12
C GLN A 145 -0.50 -37.34 -80.87
N HIS A 146 0.32 -36.55 -80.18
CA HIS A 146 1.16 -35.53 -80.77
C HIS A 146 2.20 -36.15 -81.71
N ALA A 147 2.86 -37.25 -81.31
CA ALA A 147 3.79 -37.98 -82.18
C ALA A 147 3.10 -38.59 -83.40
N ALA A 148 1.88 -39.10 -83.25
CA ALA A 148 1.06 -39.59 -84.36
C ALA A 148 0.71 -38.46 -85.34
N LEU A 149 0.24 -37.31 -84.84
CA LEU A 149 -0.04 -36.12 -85.67
C LEU A 149 1.23 -35.59 -86.34
N MET A 150 2.37 -35.60 -85.66
CA MET A 150 3.66 -35.23 -86.25
C MET A 150 4.10 -36.24 -87.32
N SER A 151 3.87 -37.53 -87.13
CA SER A 151 4.12 -38.56 -88.15
C SER A 151 3.19 -38.42 -89.36
N GLU A 152 1.93 -38.01 -89.18
CA GLU A 152 1.02 -37.70 -90.29
C GLU A 152 1.46 -36.44 -91.04
N LEU A 153 1.93 -35.42 -90.32
CA LEU A 153 2.46 -34.19 -90.90
C LEU A 153 3.78 -34.44 -91.65
N GLN A 154 4.61 -35.36 -91.14
CA GLN A 154 5.85 -35.80 -91.77
C GLN A 154 5.57 -36.72 -92.97
N ALA A 155 4.58 -37.60 -92.92
CA ALA A 155 4.12 -38.38 -94.07
C ALA A 155 3.53 -37.48 -95.17
N ALA A 156 2.83 -36.39 -94.81
CA ALA A 156 2.38 -35.38 -95.77
C ALA A 156 3.57 -34.65 -96.43
N ARG A 157 4.62 -34.32 -95.66
CA ARG A 157 5.88 -33.75 -96.19
C ARG A 157 6.64 -34.72 -97.09
N ASP A 158 6.83 -35.97 -96.66
CA ASP A 158 7.53 -37.00 -97.42
C ASP A 158 6.78 -37.37 -98.71
N SER A 159 5.43 -37.25 -98.73
CA SER A 159 4.65 -37.39 -99.97
C SER A 159 4.88 -36.24 -100.97
N ALA A 160 5.16 -35.03 -100.46
CA ALA A 160 5.51 -33.88 -101.29
C ALA A 160 6.97 -33.95 -101.81
N GLU A 161 7.90 -34.49 -101.01
CA GLU A 161 9.31 -34.63 -101.37
C GLU A 161 9.59 -35.86 -102.27
N ARG A 162 8.85 -36.96 -102.12
CA ARG A 162 8.95 -38.15 -103.01
C ARG A 162 8.51 -37.86 -104.45
N LEU A 163 7.49 -37.02 -104.65
CA LEU A 163 7.10 -36.55 -105.99
C LEU A 163 8.20 -35.69 -106.66
N THR A 164 9.12 -35.11 -105.88
CA THR A 164 10.27 -34.35 -106.41
C THR A 164 11.54 -35.19 -106.62
N ALA A 165 11.72 -36.30 -105.89
CA ALA A 165 12.88 -37.18 -105.99
C ALA A 165 12.77 -38.27 -107.08
N GLU A 166 11.56 -38.78 -107.37
CA GLU A 166 11.32 -39.78 -108.44
C GLU A 166 11.64 -39.24 -109.86
N LEU A 167 11.69 -37.91 -110.04
CA LEU A 167 12.08 -37.28 -111.30
C LEU A 167 13.61 -37.30 -111.54
N ASP A 168 14.42 -37.41 -110.48
CA ASP A 168 15.89 -37.27 -110.53
C ASP A 168 16.67 -38.59 -110.35
N GLU A 169 16.05 -39.65 -109.80
CA GLU A 169 16.70 -40.95 -109.59
C GLU A 169 16.66 -41.88 -110.82
N GLN A 170 15.71 -41.70 -111.75
CA GLN A 170 15.71 -42.42 -113.03
C GLN A 170 16.90 -42.08 -113.94
N LYS A 171 17.65 -41.00 -113.66
CA LYS A 171 18.79 -40.55 -114.47
C LYS A 171 20.17 -41.03 -113.99
N ARG A 172 20.28 -41.66 -112.81
CA ARG A 172 21.61 -42.04 -112.23
C ARG A 172 21.80 -43.54 -112.00
N ALA A 173 20.75 -44.37 -112.10
CA ALA A 173 20.82 -45.81 -111.88
C ALA A 173 21.30 -46.66 -113.09
N ALA A 174 21.85 -46.04 -114.14
CA ALA A 174 22.27 -46.74 -115.36
C ALA A 174 23.78 -47.08 -115.46
N GLU A 175 24.65 -46.66 -114.52
CA GLU A 175 26.10 -46.64 -114.85
C GLU A 175 27.12 -47.42 -114.01
N VAL A 176 26.91 -47.85 -112.76
CA VAL A 176 28.06 -48.44 -112.00
C VAL A 176 27.74 -49.69 -111.18
N LEU A 177 26.83 -50.53 -111.69
CA LEU A 177 26.92 -51.99 -111.48
C LEU A 177 27.99 -52.58 -112.42
N ARG A 178 29.25 -52.18 -112.22
CA ARG A 178 30.44 -52.83 -112.79
C ARG A 178 31.56 -52.84 -111.74
N SER A 179 32.16 -54.02 -111.59
CA SER A 179 33.38 -54.40 -110.83
C SER A 179 33.25 -54.38 -109.30
N SER A 180 32.82 -55.50 -108.70
CA SER A 180 33.67 -56.63 -108.22
C SER A 180 34.30 -56.35 -106.85
N HIS A 181 33.88 -56.97 -105.75
CA HIS A 181 34.27 -58.32 -105.29
C HIS A 181 35.79 -58.54 -105.22
N SER A 182 36.34 -58.70 -104.01
CA SER A 182 37.32 -59.74 -103.63
C SER A 182 37.49 -59.70 -102.09
N GLU A 183 37.11 -60.78 -101.38
CA GLU A 183 37.98 -61.89 -100.90
C GLU A 183 38.29 -61.70 -99.39
N THR A 184 37.71 -62.43 -98.42
CA THR A 184 37.92 -63.88 -98.13
C THR A 184 39.35 -64.28 -98.47
N GLU A 185 40.26 -64.49 -97.52
CA GLU A 185 40.35 -65.75 -96.80
C GLU A 185 41.70 -65.79 -96.03
N VAL A 186 41.66 -66.47 -94.87
CA VAL A 186 42.71 -67.40 -94.40
C VAL A 186 43.89 -66.68 -93.70
N ARG A 187 44.10 -66.84 -92.37
CA ARG A 187 44.48 -68.07 -91.61
C ARG A 187 44.29 -67.74 -90.11
N LEU A 188 43.64 -68.51 -89.23
CA LEU A 188 43.51 -69.96 -89.12
C LEU A 188 44.85 -70.64 -89.38
N ARG A 189 45.78 -70.51 -88.44
CA ARG A 189 46.88 -71.48 -88.38
C ARG A 189 47.45 -71.93 -87.04
N ASP A 190 47.29 -71.26 -85.91
CA ASP A 190 48.06 -71.70 -84.72
C ASP A 190 47.20 -72.13 -83.53
N LEU A 191 46.13 -72.89 -83.84
CA LEU A 191 45.38 -73.78 -82.93
C LEU A 191 46.03 -75.18 -82.91
N GLN A 192 47.36 -75.26 -82.69
CA GLN A 192 48.09 -76.54 -82.75
C GLN A 192 49.14 -76.79 -81.66
N VAL A 193 49.17 -76.00 -80.58
CA VAL A 193 50.02 -76.32 -79.39
C VAL A 193 49.15 -76.52 -78.13
N GLN A 194 47.87 -76.82 -78.34
CA GLN A 194 46.84 -76.81 -77.30
C GLN A 194 46.93 -77.92 -76.24
N ASP A 195 47.63 -79.04 -76.40
CA ASP A 195 47.15 -80.24 -75.69
C ASP A 195 48.12 -81.05 -74.81
N GLN A 196 49.37 -80.64 -74.56
CA GLN A 196 50.30 -81.55 -73.86
C GLN A 196 51.06 -81.03 -72.63
N GLU A 197 51.17 -79.71 -72.39
CA GLU A 197 51.75 -79.19 -71.12
C GLU A 197 50.69 -78.80 -70.09
N ARG A 198 49.44 -78.68 -70.55
CA ARG A 198 48.25 -78.38 -69.74
C ARG A 198 47.96 -79.45 -68.67
N ALA A 199 48.29 -80.72 -68.93
CA ALA A 199 47.96 -81.84 -68.04
C ALA A 199 48.89 -82.00 -66.81
N VAL A 200 50.10 -81.41 -66.82
CA VAL A 200 51.07 -81.53 -65.70
C VAL A 200 51.03 -80.32 -64.77
N LEU A 201 50.50 -79.17 -65.23
CA LEU A 201 50.22 -77.99 -64.40
C LEU A 201 48.85 -78.05 -63.71
N GLU A 202 47.88 -78.80 -64.25
CA GLU A 202 46.54 -78.97 -63.65
C GLU A 202 46.55 -79.72 -62.31
N THR A 203 47.54 -80.59 -62.04
CA THR A 203 47.67 -81.30 -60.75
C THR A 203 48.35 -80.46 -59.66
N LYS A 204 49.31 -79.60 -60.01
CA LYS A 204 49.93 -78.64 -59.07
C LYS A 204 49.05 -77.41 -58.80
N LEU A 205 48.19 -77.02 -59.74
CA LEU A 205 47.13 -76.04 -59.51
C LEU A 205 46.05 -76.58 -58.56
N GLY A 206 45.82 -77.89 -58.49
CA GLY A 206 44.81 -78.50 -57.60
C GLY A 206 45.13 -78.36 -56.10
N ASP A 207 46.42 -78.41 -55.75
CA ASP A 207 46.85 -78.32 -54.34
C ASP A 207 47.05 -76.86 -53.89
N LEU A 208 47.50 -75.96 -54.78
CA LEU A 208 47.51 -74.52 -54.52
C LEU A 208 46.10 -73.89 -54.54
N ARG A 209 45.14 -74.45 -55.31
CA ARG A 209 43.73 -74.01 -55.30
C ARG A 209 43.04 -74.26 -53.96
N LYS A 210 43.39 -75.32 -53.23
CA LYS A 210 42.79 -75.60 -51.90
C LYS A 210 43.35 -74.69 -50.78
N GLN A 211 44.59 -74.23 -50.92
CA GLN A 211 45.16 -73.19 -50.04
C GLN A 211 44.64 -71.79 -50.41
N LEU A 212 44.44 -71.51 -51.71
CA LEU A 212 43.78 -70.30 -52.17
C LEU A 212 42.28 -70.26 -51.88
N GLU A 213 41.56 -71.38 -51.81
CA GLU A 213 40.13 -71.41 -51.45
C GLU A 213 39.89 -71.08 -49.97
N THR A 214 40.84 -71.43 -49.10
CA THR A 214 40.78 -71.09 -47.67
C THR A 214 41.25 -69.65 -47.39
N GLU A 215 42.22 -69.13 -48.13
CA GLU A 215 42.57 -67.70 -48.14
C GLU A 215 41.52 -66.83 -48.87
N ALA A 216 40.86 -67.35 -49.91
CA ALA A 216 39.78 -66.66 -50.62
C ALA A 216 38.50 -66.61 -49.79
N SER A 217 38.16 -67.65 -49.02
CA SER A 217 37.06 -67.59 -48.05
C SER A 217 37.36 -66.59 -46.92
N ALA A 218 38.60 -66.52 -46.44
CA ALA A 218 39.00 -65.50 -45.45
C ALA A 218 39.04 -64.08 -46.06
N ALA A 219 39.43 -63.93 -47.33
CA ALA A 219 39.44 -62.66 -48.05
C ALA A 219 38.03 -62.20 -48.47
N GLU A 220 37.12 -63.12 -48.80
CA GLU A 220 35.70 -62.84 -49.06
C GLU A 220 34.99 -62.44 -47.77
N LEU A 221 35.20 -63.15 -46.65
CA LEU A 221 34.67 -62.73 -45.35
C LEU A 221 35.25 -61.39 -44.88
N ALA A 222 36.52 -61.10 -45.17
CA ALA A 222 37.12 -59.80 -44.89
C ALA A 222 36.63 -58.70 -45.84
N GLN A 223 36.35 -59.01 -47.12
CA GLN A 223 35.71 -58.10 -48.07
C GLN A 223 34.25 -57.85 -47.72
N GLU A 224 33.50 -58.85 -47.27
CA GLU A 224 32.13 -58.71 -46.79
C GLU A 224 32.09 -57.90 -45.50
N ALA A 225 32.99 -58.17 -44.54
CA ALA A 225 33.12 -57.35 -43.33
C ALA A 225 33.53 -55.92 -43.65
N LYS A 226 34.43 -55.72 -44.62
CA LYS A 226 34.82 -54.37 -45.07
C LYS A 226 33.68 -53.67 -45.82
N ALA A 227 32.97 -54.35 -46.71
CA ALA A 227 31.82 -53.81 -47.41
C ALA A 227 30.69 -53.47 -46.43
N GLN A 228 30.46 -54.32 -45.43
CA GLN A 228 29.52 -54.07 -44.34
C GLN A 228 29.93 -52.86 -43.49
N LEU A 229 31.21 -52.74 -43.11
CA LEU A 229 31.73 -51.58 -42.39
C LEU A 229 31.69 -50.30 -43.24
N GLU A 230 31.94 -50.38 -44.55
CA GLU A 230 31.83 -49.25 -45.48
C GLU A 230 30.36 -48.82 -45.67
N THR A 231 29.42 -49.78 -45.75
CA THR A 231 27.99 -49.45 -45.73
C THR A 231 27.56 -48.87 -44.39
N GLN A 232 28.03 -49.39 -43.27
CA GLN A 232 27.73 -48.85 -41.93
C GLN A 232 28.33 -47.46 -41.74
N LEU A 233 29.54 -47.21 -42.24
CA LEU A 233 30.17 -45.88 -42.25
C LEU A 233 29.41 -44.90 -43.15
N GLY A 234 28.95 -45.35 -44.31
CA GLY A 234 28.10 -44.57 -45.21
C GLY A 234 26.73 -44.26 -44.61
N GLU A 235 26.13 -45.21 -43.90
CA GLU A 235 24.89 -45.01 -43.16
C GLU A 235 25.08 -44.09 -41.96
N LEU A 236 26.18 -44.22 -41.22
CA LEU A 236 26.54 -43.31 -40.14
C LEU A 236 26.81 -41.89 -40.65
N HIS A 237 27.49 -41.74 -41.80
CA HIS A 237 27.67 -40.43 -42.45
C HIS A 237 26.33 -39.83 -42.88
N LYS A 238 25.46 -40.61 -43.52
CA LYS A 238 24.11 -40.13 -43.88
C LYS A 238 23.29 -39.75 -42.66
N ARG A 239 23.36 -40.53 -41.57
CA ARG A 239 22.69 -40.20 -40.30
C ARG A 239 23.25 -38.92 -39.69
N LEU A 240 24.57 -38.74 -39.72
CA LEU A 240 25.23 -37.52 -39.25
C LEU A 240 24.83 -36.30 -40.09
N GLU A 241 24.78 -36.43 -41.42
CA GLU A 241 24.30 -35.36 -42.31
C GLU A 241 22.83 -35.04 -42.06
N THR A 242 21.96 -36.04 -41.83
CA THR A 242 20.55 -35.80 -41.49
C THR A 242 20.36 -35.17 -40.12
N GLU A 243 21.16 -35.57 -39.12
CA GLU A 243 21.17 -34.96 -37.77
C GLU A 243 21.71 -33.52 -37.85
N SER A 244 22.74 -33.27 -38.66
CA SER A 244 23.27 -31.93 -38.92
C SER A 244 22.25 -31.04 -39.59
N ALA A 245 21.57 -31.53 -40.63
CA ALA A 245 20.50 -30.78 -41.31
C ALA A 245 19.29 -30.54 -40.39
N ALA A 246 18.96 -31.50 -39.52
CA ALA A 246 17.91 -31.33 -38.51
C ALA A 246 18.31 -30.31 -37.43
N ALA A 247 19.57 -30.28 -37.00
CA ALA A 247 20.09 -29.30 -36.06
C ALA A 247 20.13 -27.89 -36.66
N GLU A 248 20.55 -27.75 -37.93
CA GLU A 248 20.50 -26.47 -38.66
C GLU A 248 19.05 -25.98 -38.80
N HIS A 249 18.12 -26.86 -39.18
CA HIS A 249 16.71 -26.51 -39.27
C HIS A 249 16.10 -26.12 -37.91
N ALA A 250 16.47 -26.83 -36.83
CA ALA A 250 16.05 -26.47 -35.47
C ALA A 250 16.60 -25.10 -35.05
N GLN A 251 17.82 -24.76 -35.46
CA GLN A 251 18.43 -23.46 -35.19
C GLN A 251 17.77 -22.33 -35.99
N GLU A 252 17.39 -22.57 -37.25
CA GLU A 252 16.59 -21.65 -38.05
C GLU A 252 15.19 -21.43 -37.45
N VAL A 253 14.52 -22.50 -36.99
CA VAL A 253 13.22 -22.40 -36.31
C VAL A 253 13.35 -21.61 -35.01
N LYS A 254 14.40 -21.88 -34.21
CA LYS A 254 14.67 -21.14 -32.96
C LYS A 254 14.87 -19.65 -33.23
N THR A 255 15.75 -19.29 -34.17
CA THR A 255 16.00 -17.89 -34.52
C THR A 255 14.75 -17.20 -35.07
N ARG A 256 13.91 -17.92 -35.82
CA ARG A 256 12.61 -17.41 -36.29
C ARG A 256 11.61 -17.18 -35.17
N LEU A 257 11.54 -18.07 -34.18
CA LEU A 257 10.69 -17.87 -33.00
C LEU A 257 11.19 -16.72 -32.12
N GLU A 258 12.51 -16.59 -31.96
CA GLU A 258 13.13 -15.47 -31.23
C GLU A 258 12.86 -14.12 -31.90
N THR A 259 12.94 -14.04 -33.24
CA THR A 259 12.59 -12.80 -33.97
C THR A 259 11.10 -12.50 -33.87
N GLN A 260 10.22 -13.50 -34.02
CA GLN A 260 8.78 -13.32 -33.83
C GLN A 260 8.41 -12.86 -32.42
N HIS A 261 9.05 -13.42 -31.38
CA HIS A 261 8.83 -13.02 -30.00
C HIS A 261 9.27 -11.58 -29.76
N LYS A 262 10.41 -11.18 -30.34
CA LYS A 262 10.93 -9.81 -30.25
C LYS A 262 10.02 -8.82 -30.98
N GLU A 263 9.53 -9.17 -32.17
CA GLU A 263 8.55 -8.37 -32.91
C GLU A 263 7.22 -8.22 -32.14
N MET A 264 6.74 -9.27 -31.46
CA MET A 264 5.54 -9.19 -30.62
C MET A 264 5.75 -8.31 -29.39
N GLN A 265 6.93 -8.37 -28.75
CA GLN A 265 7.29 -7.46 -27.67
C GLN A 265 7.33 -6.01 -28.13
N ASP A 266 7.97 -5.74 -29.27
CA ASP A 266 8.06 -4.39 -29.83
C ASP A 266 6.68 -3.83 -30.19
N LYS A 267 5.78 -4.66 -30.74
CA LYS A 267 4.38 -4.30 -31.00
C LYS A 267 3.62 -3.99 -29.73
N LEU A 268 3.71 -4.84 -28.70
CA LEU A 268 3.05 -4.60 -27.40
C LEU A 268 3.56 -3.32 -26.73
N HIS A 269 4.87 -3.05 -26.81
CA HIS A 269 5.45 -1.80 -26.30
C HIS A 269 4.97 -0.57 -27.08
N GLN A 270 4.86 -0.66 -28.41
CA GLN A 270 4.30 0.42 -29.22
C GLN A 270 2.82 0.66 -28.91
N GLU A 271 2.02 -0.40 -28.74
CA GLU A 271 0.60 -0.28 -28.38
C GLU A 271 0.40 0.33 -26.99
N LEU A 272 1.20 -0.08 -26.00
CA LEU A 272 1.18 0.52 -24.66
C LEU A 272 1.57 2.00 -24.71
N ALA A 273 2.66 2.34 -25.39
CA ALA A 273 3.10 3.73 -25.52
C ALA A 273 2.06 4.60 -26.26
N ALA A 274 1.36 4.04 -27.26
CA ALA A 274 0.27 4.73 -27.95
C ALA A 274 -0.95 4.94 -27.03
N LYS A 275 -1.30 3.95 -26.20
CA LYS A 275 -2.37 4.07 -25.21
C LYS A 275 -2.04 5.10 -24.13
N ASP A 276 -0.80 5.13 -23.65
CA ASP A 276 -0.33 6.11 -22.66
C ASP A 276 -0.37 7.53 -23.24
N ALA A 277 0.09 7.72 -24.48
CA ALA A 277 0.01 9.00 -25.17
C ALA A 277 -1.45 9.47 -25.36
N GLN A 278 -2.36 8.55 -25.72
CA GLN A 278 -3.78 8.85 -25.85
C GLN A 278 -4.41 9.25 -24.48
N ALA A 279 -4.03 8.57 -23.40
CA ALA A 279 -4.50 8.89 -22.05
C ALA A 279 -3.99 10.27 -21.60
N GLU A 280 -2.71 10.56 -21.78
CA GLU A 280 -2.09 11.88 -21.52
C GLU A 280 -2.76 13.01 -22.30
N GLU A 281 -3.07 12.79 -23.58
CA GLU A 281 -3.73 13.78 -24.43
C GLU A 281 -5.17 14.05 -23.98
N SER A 282 -5.93 13.00 -23.65
CA SER A 282 -7.29 13.14 -23.09
C SER A 282 -7.29 13.87 -21.74
N ARG A 283 -6.30 13.59 -20.87
CA ARG A 283 -6.12 14.30 -19.60
C ARG A 283 -5.78 15.77 -19.81
N LYS A 284 -4.92 16.11 -20.78
CA LYS A 284 -4.62 17.50 -21.15
C LYS A 284 -5.86 18.24 -21.64
N GLN A 285 -6.68 17.61 -22.47
CA GLN A 285 -7.94 18.19 -22.95
C GLN A 285 -8.90 18.47 -21.80
N LEU A 286 -9.12 17.49 -20.90
CA LEU A 286 -9.96 17.65 -19.72
C LEU A 286 -9.44 18.76 -18.78
N LEU A 287 -8.12 18.88 -18.60
CA LEU A 287 -7.53 19.96 -17.79
C LEU A 287 -7.67 21.34 -18.46
N GLN A 288 -7.59 21.43 -19.79
CA GLN A 288 -7.88 22.67 -20.51
C GLN A 288 -9.36 23.05 -20.42
N GLU A 289 -10.27 22.08 -20.54
CA GLU A 289 -11.71 22.30 -20.34
C GLU A 289 -12.02 22.77 -18.91
N LEU A 290 -11.42 22.14 -17.89
CA LEU A 290 -11.52 22.59 -16.50
C LEU A 290 -11.02 24.03 -16.32
N LYS A 291 -9.92 24.39 -16.97
CA LYS A 291 -9.36 25.74 -16.88
C LYS A 291 -10.27 26.78 -17.56
N THR A 292 -10.82 26.48 -18.74
CA THR A 292 -11.74 27.39 -19.44
C THR A 292 -13.08 27.53 -18.71
N LEU A 293 -13.58 26.44 -18.10
CA LEU A 293 -14.74 26.49 -17.20
C LEU A 293 -14.45 27.30 -15.93
N GLY A 294 -13.23 27.19 -15.37
CA GLY A 294 -12.79 28.01 -14.25
C GLY A 294 -12.74 29.51 -14.57
N GLU A 295 -12.15 29.88 -15.71
CA GLU A 295 -12.12 31.28 -16.17
C GLU A 295 -13.55 31.84 -16.41
N ARG A 296 -14.46 31.02 -16.94
CA ARG A 296 -15.88 31.37 -17.06
C ARG A 296 -16.54 31.59 -15.70
N LEU A 297 -16.31 30.69 -14.73
CA LEU A 297 -16.86 30.80 -13.39
C LEU A 297 -16.40 32.08 -12.69
N ASP A 298 -15.12 32.43 -12.79
CA ASP A 298 -14.57 33.67 -12.24
C ASP A 298 -15.24 34.92 -12.85
N GLN A 299 -15.56 34.86 -14.14
CA GLN A 299 -16.22 35.94 -14.87
C GLN A 299 -17.69 36.10 -14.44
N GLU A 300 -18.43 35.00 -14.29
CA GLU A 300 -19.79 35.00 -13.76
C GLU A 300 -19.87 35.50 -12.30
N VAL A 301 -18.88 35.15 -11.46
CA VAL A 301 -18.78 35.70 -10.10
C VAL A 301 -18.61 37.22 -10.14
N ALA A 302 -17.77 37.73 -11.03
CA ALA A 302 -17.58 39.17 -11.19
C ALA A 302 -18.84 39.89 -11.69
N ASP A 303 -19.59 39.29 -12.62
CA ASP A 303 -20.83 39.86 -13.14
C ASP A 303 -21.97 39.79 -12.11
N ARG A 304 -22.06 38.73 -11.32
CA ARG A 304 -22.93 38.67 -10.14
C ARG A 304 -22.62 39.77 -9.13
N GLU A 305 -21.34 40.00 -8.82
CA GLU A 305 -20.95 41.08 -7.91
C GLU A 305 -21.35 42.46 -8.45
N ARG A 306 -21.31 42.66 -9.77
CA ARG A 306 -21.80 43.90 -10.41
C ARG A 306 -23.32 44.03 -10.25
N ALA A 307 -24.07 42.97 -10.57
CA ALA A 307 -25.52 42.95 -10.41
C ALA A 307 -25.96 43.19 -8.94
N ASP A 308 -25.25 42.61 -7.97
CA ASP A 308 -25.51 42.83 -6.54
C ASP A 308 -25.26 44.29 -6.12
N ARG A 309 -24.21 44.93 -6.67
CA ARG A 309 -23.94 46.36 -6.43
C ARG A 309 -25.01 47.24 -7.06
N GLU A 310 -25.41 46.98 -8.29
CA GLU A 310 -26.47 47.72 -8.99
C GLU A 310 -27.81 47.59 -8.27
N LYS A 311 -28.19 46.37 -7.87
CA LYS A 311 -29.38 46.14 -7.06
C LYS A 311 -29.35 46.95 -5.76
N SER A 312 -28.22 46.95 -5.04
CA SER A 312 -28.11 47.72 -3.80
C SER A 312 -28.24 49.23 -4.03
N GLN A 313 -27.82 49.74 -5.19
CA GLN A 313 -28.02 51.14 -5.56
C GLN A 313 -29.49 51.43 -5.84
N LEU A 314 -30.15 50.58 -6.62
CA LEU A 314 -31.58 50.69 -6.94
C LEU A 314 -32.47 50.58 -5.70
N ASP A 315 -32.14 49.69 -4.76
CA ASP A 315 -32.84 49.57 -3.47
C ASP A 315 -32.70 50.86 -2.64
N ALA A 316 -31.53 51.51 -2.66
CA ALA A 316 -31.32 52.78 -1.97
C ALA A 316 -32.08 53.94 -2.65
N GLU A 317 -32.17 53.94 -3.97
CA GLU A 317 -32.98 54.91 -4.73
C GLU A 317 -34.47 54.72 -4.48
N LEU A 318 -34.94 53.47 -4.44
CA LEU A 318 -36.30 53.13 -4.07
C LEU A 318 -36.66 53.63 -2.66
N GLN A 319 -35.77 53.45 -1.68
CA GLN A 319 -35.98 53.97 -0.33
C GLN A 319 -36.07 55.50 -0.31
N ARG A 320 -35.23 56.20 -1.07
CA ARG A 320 -35.30 57.67 -1.18
C ARG A 320 -36.61 58.13 -1.82
N ALA A 321 -37.05 57.47 -2.90
CA ALA A 321 -38.30 57.79 -3.57
C ALA A 321 -39.52 57.54 -2.65
N GLN A 322 -39.52 56.45 -1.88
CA GLN A 322 -40.56 56.16 -0.90
C GLN A 322 -40.60 57.19 0.23
N GLN A 323 -39.45 57.57 0.80
CA GLN A 323 -39.38 58.62 1.81
C GLN A 323 -39.87 59.97 1.27
N ALA A 324 -39.55 60.30 0.02
CA ALA A 324 -40.06 61.48 -0.66
C ALA A 324 -41.59 61.43 -0.81
N ALA A 325 -42.16 60.30 -1.26
CA ALA A 325 -43.61 60.10 -1.37
C ALA A 325 -44.31 60.23 -0.01
N ASP A 326 -43.78 59.62 1.05
CA ASP A 326 -44.30 59.72 2.41
C ASP A 326 -44.29 61.16 2.92
N SER A 327 -43.19 61.89 2.69
CA SER A 327 -43.08 63.30 3.08
C SER A 327 -44.09 64.18 2.33
N SER A 328 -44.27 63.93 1.03
CA SER A 328 -45.24 64.66 0.20
C SER A 328 -46.68 64.35 0.62
N THR A 329 -46.95 63.11 1.05
CA THR A 329 -48.24 62.70 1.57
C THR A 329 -48.58 63.41 2.88
N ARG A 330 -47.62 63.52 3.81
CA ARG A 330 -47.81 64.29 5.05
C ARG A 330 -48.13 65.75 4.77
N VAL A 331 -47.37 66.40 3.89
CA VAL A 331 -47.61 67.79 3.49
C VAL A 331 -48.98 67.96 2.81
N ARG A 332 -49.38 66.99 1.98
CA ARG A 332 -50.71 66.99 1.35
C ARG A 332 -51.82 66.90 2.39
N ASP A 333 -51.72 65.96 3.34
CA ASP A 333 -52.74 65.74 4.35
C ASP A 333 -52.85 66.95 5.31
N GLU A 334 -51.72 67.55 5.70
CA GLU A 334 -51.68 68.82 6.45
C GLU A 334 -52.36 69.97 5.68
N ALA A 335 -52.10 70.08 4.37
CA ALA A 335 -52.73 71.09 3.52
C ALA A 335 -54.23 70.82 3.30
N GLU A 336 -54.66 69.56 3.20
CA GLU A 336 -56.08 69.18 3.11
C GLU A 336 -56.84 69.51 4.40
N ASP A 337 -56.24 69.25 5.56
CA ASP A 337 -56.84 69.57 6.85
C ASP A 337 -56.95 71.09 7.04
N ALA A 338 -55.90 71.84 6.69
CA ALA A 338 -55.96 73.30 6.64
C ALA A 338 -57.05 73.80 5.67
N ARG A 339 -57.20 73.18 4.50
CA ARG A 339 -58.28 73.49 3.53
C ARG A 339 -59.66 73.25 4.15
N ARG A 340 -59.87 72.10 4.81
CA ARG A 340 -61.15 71.77 5.47
C ARG A 340 -61.49 72.78 6.55
N GLU A 341 -60.51 73.14 7.39
CA GLU A 341 -60.71 74.13 8.45
C GLU A 341 -61.00 75.53 7.91
N LEU A 342 -60.22 75.99 6.91
CA LEU A 342 -60.43 77.29 6.27
C LEU A 342 -61.77 77.36 5.54
N SER A 343 -62.18 76.28 4.87
CA SER A 343 -63.49 76.18 4.20
C SER A 343 -64.64 76.29 5.21
N ALA A 344 -64.55 75.60 6.35
CA ALA A 344 -65.56 75.71 7.41
C ALA A 344 -65.62 77.12 8.02
N ARG A 345 -64.46 77.76 8.25
CA ARG A 345 -64.37 79.14 8.73
C ARG A 345 -64.96 80.14 7.73
N LEU A 346 -64.67 79.96 6.44
CA LEU A 346 -65.22 80.78 5.35
C LEU A 346 -66.75 80.67 5.31
N GLN A 347 -67.28 79.45 5.30
CA GLN A 347 -68.73 79.21 5.25
C GLN A 347 -69.45 79.89 6.42
N LYS A 348 -68.90 79.79 7.64
CA LYS A 348 -69.47 80.46 8.82
C LYS A 348 -69.46 81.99 8.66
N ALA A 349 -68.33 82.55 8.23
CA ALA A 349 -68.21 83.99 8.03
C ALA A 349 -69.12 84.50 6.90
N GLU A 350 -69.40 83.69 5.87
CA GLU A 350 -70.32 84.04 4.79
C GLU A 350 -71.76 84.16 5.31
N VAL A 351 -72.19 83.22 6.15
CA VAL A 351 -73.49 83.26 6.82
C VAL A 351 -73.61 84.50 7.73
N ASP A 352 -72.58 84.78 8.54
CA ASP A 352 -72.56 85.93 9.45
C ASP A 352 -72.61 87.26 8.67
N ALA A 353 -71.88 87.36 7.55
CA ALA A 353 -71.91 88.54 6.69
C ALA A 353 -73.27 88.72 6.00
N GLU A 354 -73.91 87.64 5.55
CA GLU A 354 -75.25 87.71 4.96
C GLU A 354 -76.30 88.16 5.99
N ALA A 355 -76.20 87.69 7.24
CA ALA A 355 -77.06 88.12 8.33
C ALA A 355 -76.91 89.63 8.62
N LEU A 356 -75.68 90.14 8.63
CA LEU A 356 -75.42 91.57 8.84
C LEU A 356 -75.87 92.44 7.66
N ARG A 357 -75.72 91.97 6.42
CA ARG A 357 -76.26 92.68 5.24
C ARG A 357 -77.77 92.81 5.32
N LYS A 358 -78.48 91.74 5.70
CA LYS A 358 -79.93 91.78 5.94
C LYS A 358 -80.29 92.77 7.06
N ALA A 359 -79.54 92.78 8.17
CA ALA A 359 -79.76 93.75 9.24
C ALA A 359 -79.56 95.20 8.79
N VAL A 360 -78.53 95.49 7.98
CA VAL A 360 -78.32 96.82 7.37
C VAL A 360 -79.49 97.22 6.49
N GLU A 361 -79.97 96.31 5.63
CA GLU A 361 -81.15 96.55 4.78
C GLU A 361 -82.41 96.82 5.60
N ASP A 362 -82.66 96.04 6.66
CA ASP A 362 -83.79 96.23 7.57
C ASP A 362 -83.74 97.61 8.26
N TYR A 363 -82.57 98.00 8.79
CA TYR A 363 -82.38 99.32 9.40
C TYR A 363 -82.50 100.47 8.39
N GLN A 364 -82.07 100.26 7.15
CA GLN A 364 -82.27 101.23 6.08
C GLN A 364 -83.76 101.42 5.77
N VAL A 365 -84.54 100.34 5.65
CA VAL A 365 -85.98 100.42 5.43
C VAL A 365 -86.70 101.08 6.61
N LEU A 366 -86.30 100.78 7.85
CA LEU A 366 -86.84 101.42 9.06
C LEU A 366 -86.53 102.92 9.07
N ALA A 367 -85.27 103.30 8.83
CA ALA A 367 -84.85 104.70 8.75
C ALA A 367 -85.64 105.45 7.65
N ASP A 368 -85.75 104.90 6.44
CA ASP A 368 -86.53 105.50 5.34
C ASP A 368 -88.02 105.65 5.71
N ARG A 369 -88.58 104.71 6.47
CA ARG A 369 -89.97 104.78 6.95
C ARG A 369 -90.14 105.86 8.00
N HIS A 370 -89.24 105.97 8.97
CA HIS A 370 -89.26 107.02 9.99
C HIS A 370 -89.00 108.40 9.39
N GLU A 371 -88.12 108.51 8.39
CA GLU A 371 -87.85 109.73 7.65
C GLU A 371 -89.06 110.20 6.83
N LYS A 372 -89.71 109.29 6.09
CA LYS A 372 -90.97 109.61 5.40
C LYS A 372 -92.05 110.08 6.37
N ARG A 373 -92.21 109.40 7.52
CA ARG A 373 -93.16 109.78 8.57
C ARG A 373 -92.83 111.15 9.18
N ALA A 374 -91.57 111.39 9.50
CA ALA A 374 -91.10 112.66 10.02
C ALA A 374 -91.34 113.80 9.01
N ASN A 375 -91.08 113.57 7.72
CA ASN A 375 -91.39 114.54 6.66
C ASN A 375 -92.89 114.81 6.55
N THR A 376 -93.74 113.77 6.53
CA THR A 376 -95.20 113.97 6.51
C THR A 376 -95.71 114.72 7.74
N LEU A 377 -95.15 114.46 8.93
CA LEU A 377 -95.51 115.18 10.15
C LEU A 377 -94.99 116.61 10.12
N HIS A 378 -93.80 116.83 9.58
CA HIS A 378 -93.24 118.16 9.38
C HIS A 378 -94.10 118.99 8.42
N ASP A 379 -94.54 118.40 7.30
CA ASP A 379 -95.47 119.04 6.37
C ASP A 379 -96.81 119.35 7.06
N SER A 380 -97.35 118.40 7.84
CA SER A 380 -98.58 118.64 8.62
C SER A 380 -98.42 119.75 9.66
N LEU A 381 -97.25 119.88 10.28
CA LEU A 381 -96.93 120.98 11.19
C LEU A 381 -96.90 122.31 10.45
N GLN A 382 -96.30 122.37 9.25
CA GLN A 382 -96.33 123.58 8.43
C GLN A 382 -97.75 123.95 8.03
N GLU A 383 -98.61 122.98 7.69
CA GLU A 383 -100.03 123.21 7.43
C GLU A 383 -100.73 123.78 8.67
N ARG A 384 -100.55 123.16 9.85
CA ARG A 384 -101.10 123.67 11.12
C ARG A 384 -100.58 125.06 11.47
N ASP A 385 -99.30 125.36 11.23
CA ASP A 385 -98.70 126.69 11.43
C ASP A 385 -99.32 127.73 10.48
N MET A 386 -99.58 127.36 9.22
CA MET A 386 -100.27 128.22 8.26
C MET A 386 -101.73 128.47 8.66
N GLU A 387 -102.45 127.42 9.08
CA GLU A 387 -103.83 127.50 9.60
C GLU A 387 -103.89 128.42 10.82
N LEU A 388 -102.99 128.21 11.80
CA LEU A 388 -102.84 129.06 12.99
C LEU A 388 -102.57 130.50 12.60
N ALA A 389 -101.62 130.76 11.68
CA ALA A 389 -101.33 132.12 11.20
C ALA A 389 -102.55 132.76 10.51
N GLN A 390 -103.36 131.99 9.78
CA GLN A 390 -104.58 132.46 9.16
C GLN A 390 -105.65 132.80 10.20
N VAL A 391 -105.84 131.95 11.21
CA VAL A 391 -106.78 132.19 12.33
C VAL A 391 -106.35 133.41 13.15
N SER A 392 -105.05 133.55 13.48
CA SER A 392 -104.52 134.73 14.17
C SER A 392 -104.74 136.02 13.39
N ARG A 393 -104.60 136.01 12.06
CA ARG A 393 -104.91 137.19 11.23
C ARG A 393 -106.41 137.51 11.22
N ARG A 394 -107.29 136.50 11.24
CA ARG A 394 -108.74 136.69 11.34
C ARG A 394 -109.12 137.28 12.69
N LEU A 395 -108.53 136.76 13.77
CA LEU A 395 -108.66 137.31 15.12
C LEU A 395 -108.28 138.80 15.15
N GLN A 396 -107.08 139.15 14.66
CA GLN A 396 -106.59 140.53 14.63
C GLN A 396 -107.52 141.48 13.85
N ARG A 397 -108.14 140.99 12.75
CA ARG A 397 -109.12 141.79 11.99
C ARG A 397 -110.41 142.00 12.80
N SER A 398 -110.87 140.97 13.51
CA SER A 398 -112.04 141.06 14.38
C SER A 398 -111.79 142.04 15.54
N GLU A 399 -110.62 141.97 16.18
CA GLU A 399 -110.19 142.89 17.24
C GLU A 399 -110.16 144.35 16.77
N ARG A 400 -109.55 144.63 15.61
CA ARG A 400 -109.53 146.00 15.06
C ARG A 400 -110.94 146.52 14.74
N ARG A 401 -111.79 145.65 14.20
CA ARG A 401 -113.18 146.01 13.92
C ARG A 401 -113.95 146.34 15.20
N LEU A 402 -113.64 145.64 16.30
CA LEU A 402 -114.17 145.94 17.63
C LEU A 402 -113.75 147.35 18.09
N GLU A 403 -112.45 147.68 18.00
CA GLU A 403 -111.91 148.98 18.41
C GLU A 403 -112.52 150.16 17.63
N GLU A 404 -112.66 150.02 16.30
CA GLU A 404 -113.25 151.04 15.43
C GLU A 404 -114.71 151.35 15.79
N VAL A 405 -115.51 150.31 16.04
CA VAL A 405 -116.94 150.43 16.38
C VAL A 405 -117.12 151.13 17.74
N MET A 406 -116.27 150.82 18.74
CA MET A 406 -116.35 151.48 20.05
C MET A 406 -116.01 152.97 19.99
N ALA A 407 -115.00 153.37 19.19
CA ALA A 407 -114.56 154.76 19.11
C ALA A 407 -115.64 155.69 18.49
N GLN A 408 -116.39 155.21 17.50
CA GLN A 408 -117.45 155.97 16.84
C GLN A 408 -118.62 156.27 17.79
N ALA A 409 -118.99 155.33 18.66
CA ALA A 409 -120.08 155.48 19.61
C ALA A 409 -119.81 156.58 20.66
N ALA A 410 -118.57 156.68 21.16
CA ALA A 410 -118.21 157.66 22.18
C ALA A 410 -118.30 159.13 21.68
N TYR A 411 -117.92 159.39 20.42
CA TYR A 411 -117.86 160.75 19.86
C TYR A 411 -119.23 161.45 19.81
N HIS A 412 -120.28 160.74 19.42
CA HIS A 412 -121.62 161.32 19.27
C HIS A 412 -122.30 161.61 20.61
N LEU A 413 -122.02 160.82 21.65
CA LEU A 413 -122.59 161.02 22.98
C LEU A 413 -122.11 162.36 23.60
N ASP A 414 -120.84 162.69 23.43
CA ASP A 414 -120.23 163.91 23.98
C ASP A 414 -120.79 165.21 23.37
N ALA A 415 -121.15 165.19 22.08
CA ALA A 415 -121.68 166.37 21.39
C ALA A 415 -123.06 166.80 21.92
N ARG A 416 -123.96 165.85 22.19
CA ARG A 416 -125.29 166.10 22.76
C ARG A 416 -125.20 166.74 24.15
N ASN A 417 -124.35 166.18 25.02
CA ASN A 417 -124.23 166.64 26.40
C ASN A 417 -123.80 168.12 26.51
N ARG A 418 -123.00 168.61 25.55
CA ARG A 418 -122.60 170.03 25.50
C ARG A 418 -123.76 170.95 25.18
N LEU A 419 -124.56 170.64 24.17
CA LEU A 419 -125.69 171.49 23.76
C LEU A 419 -126.80 171.54 24.83
N ASP A 420 -127.02 170.44 25.55
CA ASP A 420 -127.94 170.40 26.70
C ASP A 420 -127.52 171.40 27.80
N SER A 421 -126.22 171.52 28.08
CA SER A 421 -125.72 172.46 29.09
C SER A 421 -125.95 173.93 28.72
N GLU A 422 -125.74 174.30 27.45
CA GLU A 422 -125.96 175.67 26.96
C GLU A 422 -127.45 176.08 27.00
N ASN A 423 -128.37 175.12 26.87
CA ASN A 423 -129.83 175.39 26.90
C ASN A 423 -130.32 175.74 28.31
N VAL A 424 -129.71 175.15 29.34
CA VAL A 424 -130.02 175.47 30.73
C VAL A 424 -129.61 176.91 31.05
N GLU A 425 -128.43 177.36 30.64
CA GLU A 425 -127.93 178.71 30.94
C GLU A 425 -128.77 179.84 30.31
N LEU A 426 -129.32 179.63 29.12
CA LEU A 426 -130.19 180.62 28.46
C LEU A 426 -131.56 180.74 29.13
N ARG A 427 -132.06 179.67 29.76
CA ARG A 427 -133.35 179.71 30.49
C ARG A 427 -133.27 180.61 31.72
N GLU A 428 -132.19 180.53 32.49
CA GLU A 428 -132.03 181.34 33.71
C GLU A 428 -131.99 182.84 33.41
N LYS A 429 -131.30 183.23 32.32
CA LYS A 429 -131.21 184.65 31.89
C LYS A 429 -132.57 185.25 31.52
N LEU A 430 -133.50 184.43 31.02
CA LEU A 430 -134.86 184.85 30.66
C LEU A 430 -135.73 185.18 31.88
N ASP A 431 -135.69 184.33 32.90
CA ASP A 431 -136.49 184.50 34.12
C ASP A 431 -136.12 185.78 34.89
N ASP A 432 -134.84 186.16 34.87
CA ASP A 432 -134.37 187.39 35.51
C ASP A 432 -134.87 188.67 34.82
N ALA A 433 -135.04 188.65 33.51
CA ALA A 433 -135.55 189.80 32.75
C ALA A 433 -137.03 190.05 33.07
N TYR A 434 -137.85 189.00 33.19
CA TYR A 434 -139.27 189.10 33.58
C TYR A 434 -139.48 189.72 34.98
N ARG A 435 -138.60 189.41 35.95
CA ARG A 435 -138.68 189.97 37.31
C ARG A 435 -138.47 191.49 37.36
N GLN A 436 -137.71 192.06 36.43
CA GLN A 436 -137.40 193.49 36.41
C GLN A 436 -138.59 194.34 35.93
N LEU A 437 -139.37 193.84 34.95
CA LEU A 437 -140.54 194.52 34.40
C LEU A 437 -141.64 194.73 35.48
N GLY A 438 -141.90 193.72 36.31
CA GLY A 438 -142.92 193.78 37.37
C GLY A 438 -142.65 194.79 38.48
N ARG A 439 -141.40 195.21 38.69
CA ARG A 439 -141.05 196.24 39.70
C ARG A 439 -141.42 197.65 39.25
N ALA A 440 -141.29 197.97 37.97
CA ALA A 440 -141.55 199.32 37.44
C ALA A 440 -143.04 199.72 37.54
N ASP A 441 -143.93 198.76 37.35
CA ASP A 441 -145.39 198.96 37.27
C ASP A 441 -146.02 199.39 38.63
N THR A 442 -145.46 198.92 39.75
CA THR A 442 -145.96 199.23 41.10
C THR A 442 -145.73 200.67 41.53
N THR A 443 -144.67 201.31 41.03
CA THR A 443 -144.33 202.71 41.26
C THR A 443 -145.33 203.69 40.62
N SER A 444 -146.09 203.27 39.61
CA SER A 444 -147.02 204.12 38.86
C SER A 444 -148.33 204.43 39.62
N ARG A 445 -148.73 203.61 40.60
CA ARG A 445 -150.05 203.70 41.25
C ARG A 445 -150.14 204.57 42.52
N SER A 446 -149.03 205.08 43.08
CA SER A 446 -149.04 205.69 44.43
C SER A 446 -149.16 207.23 44.51
N LEU A 447 -149.25 207.97 43.39
CA LEU A 447 -149.32 209.44 43.38
C LEU A 447 -150.67 209.96 42.83
N GLY A 448 -151.64 210.22 43.72
CA GLY A 448 -152.92 210.82 43.36
C GLY A 448 -153.67 211.45 44.54
N ALA A 449 -153.32 212.67 44.93
CA ALA A 449 -154.22 213.66 45.56
C ALA A 449 -153.53 215.04 45.73
N THR A 450 -154.18 216.10 45.23
CA THR A 450 -153.92 217.56 45.34
C THR A 450 -152.90 218.21 44.39
N ASP A 451 -153.28 219.40 43.89
CA ASP A 451 -152.80 220.13 42.71
C ASP A 451 -151.30 220.52 42.68
N ALA A 452 -150.58 220.07 41.62
CA ALA A 452 -149.51 220.76 40.85
C ALA A 452 -148.80 219.76 39.87
N PRO A 453 -148.14 220.19 38.78
CA PRO A 453 -147.83 219.32 37.62
C PRO A 453 -146.43 218.66 37.63
N SER A 454 -146.32 217.38 37.20
CA SER A 454 -145.25 216.78 36.35
C SER A 454 -145.27 215.23 36.32
N GLY A 455 -145.62 214.60 35.19
CA GLY A 455 -145.77 213.14 35.00
C GLY A 455 -144.91 212.49 33.90
N GLY A 456 -143.69 212.98 33.65
CA GLY A 456 -142.88 212.56 32.48
C GLY A 456 -141.87 211.41 32.66
N ALA A 457 -141.49 211.03 33.88
CA ALA A 457 -140.34 210.14 34.11
C ALA A 457 -140.65 208.62 34.06
N VAL A 458 -141.89 208.21 34.33
CA VAL A 458 -142.23 206.78 34.54
C VAL A 458 -142.31 206.00 33.21
N ARG A 459 -142.76 206.62 32.11
CA ARG A 459 -142.99 205.92 30.83
C ARG A 459 -141.71 205.50 30.06
N LYS A 460 -140.52 206.00 30.42
CA LYS A 460 -139.27 205.63 29.72
C LYS A 460 -138.64 204.32 30.20
N LEU A 461 -138.88 203.92 31.45
CA LEU A 461 -138.27 202.71 32.03
C LEU A 461 -138.99 201.42 31.60
N GLU A 462 -140.29 201.48 31.33
CA GLU A 462 -141.08 200.33 30.90
C GLU A 462 -140.67 199.84 29.49
N ALA A 463 -140.43 200.77 28.54
CA ALA A 463 -140.07 200.41 27.16
C ALA A 463 -138.71 199.69 27.03
N GLN A 464 -137.73 200.00 27.88
CA GLN A 464 -136.41 199.37 27.81
C GLN A 464 -136.38 197.93 28.35
N ALA A 465 -137.30 197.55 29.24
CA ALA A 465 -137.35 196.21 29.79
C ALA A 465 -138.00 195.19 28.83
N GLU A 466 -139.00 195.61 28.06
CA GLU A 466 -139.69 194.75 27.10
C GLU A 466 -138.80 194.33 25.92
N GLU A 467 -137.91 195.23 25.46
CA GLU A 467 -137.02 194.95 24.33
C GLU A 467 -135.96 193.87 24.66
N ARG A 468 -135.49 193.82 25.92
CA ARG A 468 -134.49 192.85 26.38
C ARG A 468 -135.04 191.44 26.56
N ILE A 469 -136.33 191.30 26.90
CA ILE A 469 -137.01 190.00 27.02
C ILE A 469 -137.09 189.36 25.63
N ARG A 470 -137.53 190.10 24.60
CA ARG A 470 -137.66 189.58 23.23
C ARG A 470 -136.36 189.01 22.69
N ALA A 471 -135.23 189.70 22.88
CA ALA A 471 -133.93 189.23 22.39
C ALA A 471 -133.47 187.91 23.02
N LEU A 472 -133.77 187.68 24.30
CA LEU A 472 -133.43 186.42 24.98
C LEU A 472 -134.40 185.28 24.61
N GLU A 473 -135.67 185.60 24.33
CA GLU A 473 -136.63 184.63 23.81
C GLU A 473 -136.23 184.12 22.43
N ASP A 474 -135.80 185.01 21.53
CA ASP A 474 -135.33 184.65 20.19
C ASP A 474 -134.07 183.76 20.25
N ALA A 475 -133.10 184.09 21.13
CA ALA A 475 -131.88 183.28 21.31
C ALA A 475 -132.16 181.89 21.90
N ARG A 476 -133.12 181.80 22.83
CA ARG A 476 -133.52 180.51 23.40
C ARG A 476 -134.27 179.66 22.38
N GLN A 477 -135.11 180.25 21.53
CA GLN A 477 -135.82 179.50 20.49
C GLN A 477 -134.84 178.91 19.46
N SER A 478 -133.79 179.64 19.08
CA SER A 478 -132.77 179.11 18.16
C SER A 478 -131.96 177.97 18.79
N LEU A 479 -131.55 178.08 20.05
CA LEU A 479 -130.83 177.02 20.75
C LEU A 479 -131.74 175.82 21.10
N ALA A 480 -133.02 176.05 21.37
CA ALA A 480 -133.98 174.96 21.55
C ALA A 480 -134.19 174.16 20.25
N ALA A 481 -134.15 174.83 19.09
CA ALA A 481 -134.18 174.15 17.81
C ALA A 481 -132.90 173.34 17.56
N SER A 482 -131.70 173.87 17.86
CA SER A 482 -130.45 173.11 17.73
C SER A 482 -130.36 171.94 18.72
N LEU A 483 -130.86 172.13 19.95
CA LEU A 483 -130.97 171.06 20.93
C LEU A 483 -131.94 169.97 20.48
N GLN A 484 -133.10 170.31 19.90
CA GLN A 484 -134.04 169.31 19.39
C GLN A 484 -133.45 168.51 18.23
N VAL A 485 -132.64 169.12 17.37
CA VAL A 485 -131.90 168.39 16.32
C VAL A 485 -130.88 167.45 16.95
N ALA A 486 -130.06 167.92 17.90
CA ALA A 486 -129.09 167.09 18.61
C ALA A 486 -129.73 165.99 19.47
N GLN A 487 -130.93 166.21 20.02
CA GLN A 487 -131.70 165.21 20.75
C GLN A 487 -132.24 164.13 19.82
N ARG A 488 -132.79 164.49 18.65
CA ARG A 488 -133.20 163.49 17.65
C ARG A 488 -132.02 162.70 17.12
N GLU A 489 -130.90 163.37 16.82
CA GLU A 489 -129.66 162.70 16.44
C GLU A 489 -129.15 161.78 17.56
N ALA A 490 -129.26 162.18 18.84
CA ALA A 490 -128.89 161.32 19.96
C ALA A 490 -129.84 160.13 20.14
N GLU A 491 -131.15 160.29 19.95
CA GLU A 491 -132.14 159.20 20.04
C GLU A 491 -131.98 158.20 18.88
N ASP A 492 -131.75 158.68 17.65
CA ASP A 492 -131.43 157.83 16.49
C ASP A 492 -130.12 157.06 16.71
N LYS A 493 -129.09 157.73 17.27
CA LYS A 493 -127.84 157.06 17.66
C LYS A 493 -127.99 156.15 18.88
N GLN A 494 -128.97 156.37 19.75
CA GLN A 494 -129.26 155.48 20.87
C GLN A 494 -129.92 154.17 20.38
N HIS A 495 -130.74 154.25 19.33
CA HIS A 495 -131.22 153.07 18.61
C HIS A 495 -130.10 152.35 17.86
N GLU A 496 -129.23 153.08 17.15
CA GLU A 496 -128.02 152.49 16.57
C GLU A 496 -127.11 151.88 17.63
N LEU A 497 -127.04 152.43 18.86
CA LEU A 497 -126.27 151.87 19.98
C LEU A 497 -126.79 150.51 20.45
N ILE A 498 -128.12 150.31 20.50
CA ILE A 498 -128.70 149.01 20.86
C ILE A 498 -128.42 147.97 19.76
N ASP A 499 -128.47 148.39 18.49
CA ASP A 499 -128.07 147.54 17.37
C ASP A 499 -126.56 147.31 17.34
N LEU A 500 -125.77 148.30 17.78
CA LEU A 500 -124.33 148.17 17.99
C LEU A 500 -124.01 147.20 19.12
N ASP A 501 -124.69 147.23 20.26
CA ASP A 501 -124.49 146.33 21.39
C ASP A 501 -124.77 144.87 20.99
N ARG A 502 -125.83 144.65 20.19
CA ARG A 502 -126.07 143.34 19.58
C ARG A 502 -124.96 142.95 18.59
N SER A 503 -124.51 143.87 17.76
CA SER A 503 -123.41 143.61 16.83
C SER A 503 -122.07 143.37 17.53
N PHE A 504 -121.84 144.02 18.67
CA PHE A 504 -120.67 143.86 19.53
C PHE A 504 -120.70 142.51 20.23
N GLY A 505 -121.86 142.08 20.75
CA GLY A 505 -122.04 140.74 21.31
C GLY A 505 -121.77 139.64 20.28
N LEU A 506 -122.26 139.80 19.03
CA LEU A 506 -121.95 138.87 17.95
C LEU A 506 -120.45 138.86 17.59
N LEU A 507 -119.81 140.03 17.54
CA LEU A 507 -118.36 140.13 17.33
C LEU A 507 -117.57 139.52 18.49
N GLN A 508 -118.07 139.60 19.72
CA GLN A 508 -117.44 139.02 20.90
C GLN A 508 -117.56 137.48 20.92
N ASP A 509 -118.71 136.94 20.50
CA ASP A 509 -118.88 135.49 20.28
C ASP A 509 -117.99 134.99 19.14
N GLU A 510 -117.89 135.74 18.03
CA GLU A 510 -116.96 135.45 16.93
C GLU A 510 -115.49 135.52 17.38
N LEU A 511 -115.13 136.48 18.25
CA LEU A 511 -113.80 136.59 18.86
C LEU A 511 -113.50 135.41 19.78
N ALA A 512 -114.44 135.02 20.63
CA ALA A 512 -114.30 133.88 21.54
C ALA A 512 -114.19 132.55 20.78
N ALA A 513 -115.01 132.36 19.74
CA ALA A 513 -114.94 131.18 18.87
C ALA A 513 -113.61 131.11 18.11
N SER A 514 -113.12 132.24 17.60
CA SER A 514 -111.81 132.30 16.93
C SER A 514 -110.64 132.08 17.89
N HIS A 515 -110.71 132.55 19.14
CA HIS A 515 -109.74 132.21 20.19
C HIS A 515 -109.76 130.73 20.58
N ALA A 516 -110.94 130.13 20.76
CA ALA A 516 -111.05 128.70 21.07
C ALA A 516 -110.47 127.83 19.94
N SER A 517 -110.73 128.22 18.69
CA SER A 517 -110.13 127.58 17.51
C SER A 517 -108.62 127.76 17.46
N LEU A 518 -108.08 128.91 17.88
CA LEU A 518 -106.64 129.15 17.95
C LEU A 518 -105.97 128.24 18.98
N LEU A 519 -106.53 128.14 20.19
CA LEU A 519 -106.01 127.27 21.25
C LEU A 519 -106.04 125.78 20.89
N ALA A 520 -107.07 125.34 20.15
CA ALA A 520 -107.14 123.99 19.63
C ALA A 520 -106.03 123.72 18.60
N ALA A 521 -105.84 124.65 17.65
CA ALA A 521 -104.76 124.55 16.66
C ALA A 521 -103.37 124.60 17.30
N GLU A 522 -103.16 125.39 18.36
CA GLU A 522 -101.91 125.42 19.13
C GLU A 522 -101.60 124.07 19.80
N ARG A 523 -102.58 123.41 20.42
CA ARG A 523 -102.40 122.09 21.03
C ARG A 523 -102.08 121.02 19.99
N GLU A 524 -102.82 120.98 18.89
CA GLU A 524 -102.58 120.02 17.81
C GLU A 524 -101.19 120.22 17.18
N ARG A 525 -100.73 121.48 17.05
CA ARG A 525 -99.36 121.77 16.62
C ARG A 525 -98.32 121.28 17.63
N ASP A 526 -98.51 121.54 18.92
CA ASP A 526 -97.54 121.16 19.94
C ASP A 526 -97.43 119.63 20.09
N GLU A 527 -98.54 118.91 20.05
CA GLU A 527 -98.56 117.43 20.02
C GLU A 527 -97.86 116.87 18.76
N ALA A 528 -98.11 117.47 17.59
CA ALA A 528 -97.41 117.10 16.35
C ALA A 528 -95.90 117.42 16.43
N ARG A 529 -95.49 118.43 17.20
CA ARG A 529 -94.08 118.81 17.39
C ARG A 529 -93.33 117.82 18.28
N ASP A 530 -93.95 117.39 19.37
CA ASP A 530 -93.36 116.41 20.31
C ASP A 530 -93.27 115.02 19.65
N THR A 531 -94.27 114.62 18.86
CA THR A 531 -94.21 113.37 18.10
C THR A 531 -93.13 113.43 17.01
N LEU A 532 -92.94 114.58 16.34
CA LEU A 532 -91.86 114.78 15.39
C LEU A 532 -90.46 114.70 16.06
N SER A 533 -90.27 115.27 17.25
CA SER A 533 -88.98 115.19 17.95
C SER A 533 -88.65 113.75 18.34
N SER A 534 -89.61 112.99 18.87
CA SER A 534 -89.42 111.57 19.20
C SER A 534 -89.08 110.73 17.96
N LEU A 535 -89.74 110.98 16.82
CA LEU A 535 -89.43 110.28 15.56
C LEU A 535 -88.04 110.64 15.00
N LYS A 536 -87.56 111.88 15.22
CA LYS A 536 -86.20 112.28 14.84
C LYS A 536 -85.14 111.58 15.67
N GLU A 537 -85.34 111.45 16.98
CA GLU A 537 -84.44 110.67 17.85
C GLU A 537 -84.40 109.19 17.44
N GLN A 538 -85.57 108.60 17.14
CA GLN A 538 -85.63 107.24 16.61
C GLN A 538 -84.87 107.13 15.28
N LEU A 539 -85.09 108.04 14.33
CA LEU A 539 -84.38 108.07 13.05
C LEU A 539 -82.85 108.17 13.20
N GLU A 540 -82.36 109.01 14.11
CA GLU A 540 -80.92 109.14 14.40
C GLU A 540 -80.34 107.86 15.00
N SER A 541 -81.07 107.22 15.92
CA SER A 541 -80.66 105.93 16.49
C SER A 541 -80.57 104.82 15.42
N GLU A 542 -81.56 104.74 14.52
CA GLU A 542 -81.57 103.76 13.42
C GLU A 542 -80.44 104.03 12.41
N ARG A 543 -80.17 105.30 12.09
CA ARG A 543 -79.03 105.68 11.23
C ARG A 543 -77.69 105.31 11.86
N SER A 544 -77.53 105.48 13.18
CA SER A 544 -76.32 105.08 13.89
C SER A 544 -76.14 103.55 13.91
N LEU A 545 -77.20 102.79 14.20
CA LEU A 545 -77.16 101.33 14.17
C LEU A 545 -76.87 100.78 12.77
N ARG A 546 -77.45 101.39 11.73
CA ARG A 546 -77.14 101.08 10.34
C ARG A 546 -75.65 101.32 10.04
N GLY A 547 -75.10 102.48 10.40
CA GLY A 547 -73.69 102.80 10.19
C GLY A 547 -72.74 101.82 10.88
N ASN A 548 -73.01 101.48 12.14
CA ASN A 548 -72.23 100.48 12.88
C ASN A 548 -72.28 99.09 12.21
N ASN A 549 -73.46 98.66 11.75
CA ASN A 549 -73.60 97.37 11.04
C ASN A 549 -72.96 97.40 9.64
N GLU A 550 -72.96 98.54 8.94
CA GLU A 550 -72.23 98.72 7.67
C GLU A 550 -70.72 98.59 7.88
N GLU A 551 -70.15 99.21 8.93
CA GLU A 551 -68.74 99.05 9.28
C GLU A 551 -68.38 97.60 9.65
N LEU A 552 -69.22 96.93 10.44
CA LEU A 552 -69.09 95.51 10.77
C LEU A 552 -69.17 94.62 9.52
N SER A 553 -70.12 94.90 8.61
CA SER A 553 -70.29 94.20 7.34
C SER A 553 -69.08 94.38 6.42
N ASN A 554 -68.52 95.59 6.35
CA ASN A 554 -67.30 95.87 5.58
C ASN A 554 -66.08 95.15 6.18
N SER A 555 -65.93 95.16 7.51
CA SER A 555 -64.86 94.44 8.20
C SER A 555 -64.94 92.93 7.98
N LEU A 556 -66.14 92.35 8.04
CA LEU A 556 -66.35 90.93 7.75
C LEU A 556 -66.12 90.61 6.27
N SER A 557 -66.50 91.50 5.35
CA SER A 557 -66.22 91.33 3.92
C SER A 557 -64.72 91.28 3.63
N ALA A 558 -63.92 92.14 4.28
CA ALA A 558 -62.45 92.07 4.19
C ALA A 558 -61.88 90.77 4.78
N LYS A 559 -62.43 90.29 5.92
CA LYS A 559 -62.04 88.99 6.50
C LYS A 559 -62.42 87.82 5.58
N LEU A 560 -63.54 87.90 4.87
CA LEU A 560 -63.97 86.90 3.89
C LEU A 560 -63.01 86.82 2.70
N GLU A 561 -62.56 87.96 2.19
CA GLU A 561 -61.54 88.00 1.13
C GLU A 561 -60.23 87.36 1.59
N ALA A 562 -59.75 87.71 2.79
CA ALA A 562 -58.55 87.09 3.37
C ALA A 562 -58.69 85.57 3.57
N LEU A 563 -59.87 85.09 4.01
CA LEU A 563 -60.15 83.66 4.14
C LEU A 563 -60.21 82.95 2.79
N ARG A 564 -60.74 83.59 1.74
CA ARG A 564 -60.76 83.06 0.37
C ARG A 564 -59.35 82.94 -0.21
N GLU A 565 -58.51 83.95 -0.02
CA GLU A 565 -57.10 83.92 -0.44
C GLU A 565 -56.32 82.84 0.30
N ALA A 566 -56.50 82.71 1.62
CA ALA A 566 -55.88 81.65 2.41
C ALA A 566 -56.35 80.25 1.98
N LEU A 567 -57.63 80.08 1.68
CA LEU A 567 -58.19 78.82 1.17
C LEU A 567 -57.60 78.46 -0.19
N ALA A 568 -57.51 79.43 -1.11
CA ALA A 568 -56.90 79.22 -2.43
C ALA A 568 -55.41 78.85 -2.33
N SER A 569 -54.67 79.45 -1.39
CA SER A 569 -53.29 79.09 -1.11
C SER A 569 -53.16 77.67 -0.55
N ALA A 570 -54.02 77.25 0.38
CA ALA A 570 -54.04 75.90 0.92
C ALA A 570 -54.41 74.86 -0.16
N GLU A 571 -55.35 75.18 -1.05
CA GLU A 571 -55.68 74.34 -2.22
C GLU A 571 -54.52 74.19 -3.19
N GLY A 572 -53.79 75.28 -3.47
CA GLY A 572 -52.58 75.26 -4.28
C GLY A 572 -51.50 74.37 -3.65
N SER A 573 -51.24 74.54 -2.36
CA SER A 573 -50.27 73.70 -1.63
C SER A 573 -50.66 72.21 -1.62
N ALA A 574 -51.95 71.90 -1.48
CA ALA A 574 -52.43 70.51 -1.54
C ALA A 574 -52.26 69.89 -2.93
N ARG A 575 -52.51 70.66 -4.00
CA ARG A 575 -52.27 70.21 -5.39
C ARG A 575 -50.79 69.99 -5.67
N ASP A 576 -49.94 70.95 -5.31
CA ASP A 576 -48.48 70.83 -5.49
C ASP A 576 -47.91 69.63 -4.74
N ALA A 577 -48.40 69.35 -3.52
CA ALA A 577 -48.00 68.17 -2.76
C ALA A 577 -48.52 66.86 -3.35
N SER A 578 -49.68 66.88 -4.02
CA SER A 578 -50.20 65.74 -4.79
C SER A 578 -49.34 65.47 -6.02
N ASP A 579 -49.01 66.50 -6.80
CA ASP A 579 -48.18 66.36 -8.01
C ASP A 579 -46.77 65.85 -7.68
N ARG A 580 -46.17 66.34 -6.57
CA ARG A 580 -44.88 65.85 -6.07
C ARG A 580 -44.94 64.40 -5.62
N ARG A 581 -46.05 63.98 -5.01
CA ARG A 581 -46.28 62.58 -4.64
C ARG A 581 -46.37 61.71 -5.88
N ASP A 582 -47.19 62.08 -6.85
CA ASP A 582 -47.37 61.32 -8.10
C ASP A 582 -46.04 61.19 -8.86
N HIS A 583 -45.19 62.23 -8.81
CA HIS A 583 -43.84 62.16 -9.37
C HIS A 583 -42.94 61.19 -8.59
N ALA A 584 -42.95 61.24 -7.26
CA ALA A 584 -42.18 60.33 -6.41
C ALA A 584 -42.64 58.87 -6.56
N ASP A 585 -43.95 58.62 -6.71
CA ASP A 585 -44.53 57.29 -6.94
C ASP A 585 -44.09 56.73 -8.29
N LYS A 586 -44.07 57.55 -9.36
CA LYS A 586 -43.55 57.14 -10.67
C LYS A 586 -42.06 56.79 -10.64
N LEU A 587 -41.24 57.56 -9.90
CA LEU A 587 -39.83 57.26 -9.71
C LEU A 587 -39.64 55.97 -8.92
N ALA A 588 -40.46 55.73 -7.89
CA ALA A 588 -40.44 54.49 -7.12
C ALA A 588 -40.86 53.27 -7.95
N GLU A 589 -41.84 53.42 -8.85
CA GLU A 589 -42.24 52.36 -9.79
C GLU A 589 -41.14 52.05 -10.81
N ALA A 590 -40.49 53.07 -11.38
CA ALA A 590 -39.36 52.89 -12.29
C ALA A 590 -38.19 52.17 -11.60
N ALA A 591 -37.80 52.61 -10.39
CA ALA A 591 -36.75 51.96 -9.61
C ALA A 591 -37.11 50.51 -9.22
N ARG A 592 -38.39 50.21 -8.97
CA ARG A 592 -38.85 48.82 -8.73
C ARG A 592 -38.73 47.96 -9.98
N ALA A 593 -39.07 48.50 -11.16
CA ALA A 593 -38.96 47.77 -12.41
C ALA A 593 -37.49 47.46 -12.73
N GLU A 594 -36.60 48.45 -12.63
CA GLU A 594 -35.15 48.26 -12.81
C GLU A 594 -34.57 47.29 -11.78
N ALA A 595 -34.99 47.37 -10.50
CA ALA A 595 -34.55 46.43 -9.48
C ALA A 595 -35.02 45.00 -9.75
N ALA A 596 -36.22 44.82 -10.32
CA ALA A 596 -36.74 43.52 -10.70
C ALA A 596 -35.99 42.93 -11.90
N GLU A 597 -35.64 43.75 -12.90
CA GLU A 597 -34.81 43.34 -14.04
C GLU A 597 -33.39 42.96 -13.58
N ALA A 598 -32.76 43.77 -12.72
CA ALA A 598 -31.45 43.46 -12.15
C ALA A 598 -31.48 42.16 -11.30
N GLN A 599 -32.59 41.90 -10.61
CA GLN A 599 -32.76 40.66 -9.87
C GLN A 599 -32.98 39.44 -10.77
N ALA A 600 -33.75 39.58 -11.86
CA ALA A 600 -33.89 38.51 -12.84
C ALA A 600 -32.55 38.16 -13.51
N ALA A 601 -31.76 39.18 -13.89
CA ALA A 601 -30.41 38.99 -14.44
C ALA A 601 -29.47 38.29 -13.44
N ARG A 602 -29.55 38.64 -12.15
CA ARG A 602 -28.81 37.95 -11.10
C ARG A 602 -29.24 36.48 -10.97
N ASP A 603 -30.55 36.21 -10.95
CA ASP A 603 -31.06 34.84 -10.79
C ASP A 603 -30.68 33.97 -12.00
N GLU A 604 -30.65 34.54 -13.21
CA GLU A 604 -30.14 33.89 -14.43
C GLU A 604 -28.64 33.60 -14.33
N ALA A 605 -27.81 34.56 -13.93
CA ALA A 605 -26.36 34.35 -13.71
C ALA A 605 -26.08 33.28 -12.63
N VAL A 606 -26.91 33.20 -11.58
CA VAL A 606 -26.81 32.15 -10.57
C VAL A 606 -27.15 30.78 -11.16
N ALA A 607 -28.20 30.67 -11.97
CA ALA A 607 -28.57 29.42 -12.62
C ALA A 607 -27.49 28.95 -13.62
N GLU A 608 -26.89 29.86 -14.39
CA GLU A 608 -25.78 29.54 -15.30
C GLU A 608 -24.53 29.10 -14.54
N ARG A 609 -24.21 29.77 -13.42
CA ARG A 609 -23.13 29.34 -12.51
C ARG A 609 -23.38 27.95 -11.95
N ASP A 610 -24.57 27.67 -11.44
CA ASP A 610 -24.91 26.37 -10.85
C ASP A 610 -24.79 25.25 -11.89
N ALA A 611 -25.23 25.51 -13.14
CA ALA A 611 -25.04 24.58 -14.25
C ALA A 611 -23.56 24.37 -14.60
N ALA A 612 -22.75 25.44 -14.58
CA ALA A 612 -21.30 25.35 -14.80
C ALA A 612 -20.61 24.55 -13.67
N GLU A 613 -20.96 24.80 -12.41
CA GLU A 613 -20.46 24.05 -11.24
C GLU A 613 -20.82 22.56 -11.33
N GLU A 614 -22.05 22.21 -11.75
CA GLU A 614 -22.42 20.81 -12.01
C GLU A 614 -21.57 20.17 -13.11
N THR A 615 -21.28 20.89 -14.20
CA THR A 615 -20.41 20.35 -15.25
C THR A 615 -18.98 20.14 -14.78
N VAL A 616 -18.44 21.05 -13.96
CA VAL A 616 -17.12 20.93 -13.33
C VAL A 616 -17.09 19.71 -12.42
N HIS A 617 -18.06 19.55 -11.52
CA HIS A 617 -18.15 18.38 -10.64
C HIS A 617 -18.28 17.06 -11.40
N ARG A 618 -19.02 17.04 -12.51
CA ARG A 618 -19.09 15.87 -13.38
C ARG A 618 -17.74 15.54 -14.00
N LEU A 619 -17.01 16.54 -14.50
CA LEU A 619 -15.67 16.35 -15.07
C LEU A 619 -14.64 15.93 -14.01
N GLU A 620 -14.71 16.49 -12.80
CA GLU A 620 -13.87 16.09 -11.66
C GLU A 620 -14.12 14.64 -11.27
N SER A 621 -15.40 14.22 -11.21
CA SER A 621 -15.76 12.83 -10.92
C SER A 621 -15.23 11.87 -11.99
N GLN A 622 -15.34 12.26 -13.27
CA GLN A 622 -14.76 11.49 -14.38
C GLN A 622 -13.22 11.43 -14.31
N ALA A 623 -12.56 12.52 -13.93
CA ALA A 623 -11.12 12.55 -13.75
C ALA A 623 -10.68 11.64 -12.58
N LEU A 624 -11.41 11.63 -11.46
CA LEU A 624 -11.17 10.74 -10.32
C LEU A 624 -11.37 9.27 -10.69
N GLU A 625 -12.41 8.92 -11.45
CA GLU A 625 -12.61 7.55 -11.95
C GLU A 625 -11.49 7.12 -12.89
N LEU A 626 -11.06 8.00 -13.80
CA LEU A 626 -9.92 7.71 -14.70
C LEU A 626 -8.62 7.54 -13.92
N GLN A 627 -8.39 8.36 -12.89
CA GLN A 627 -7.23 8.27 -12.00
C GLN A 627 -7.23 6.91 -11.26
N SER A 628 -8.35 6.51 -10.66
CA SER A 628 -8.49 5.22 -9.99
C SER A 628 -8.22 4.05 -10.92
N ARG A 629 -8.72 4.10 -12.17
CA ARG A 629 -8.45 3.06 -13.17
C ARG A 629 -6.99 3.00 -13.57
N LEU A 630 -6.30 4.14 -13.59
CA LEU A 630 -4.87 4.22 -13.87
C LEU A 630 -4.06 3.61 -12.72
N ASP A 631 -4.41 3.96 -11.48
CA ASP A 631 -3.79 3.38 -10.28
C ASP A 631 -4.00 1.86 -10.20
N ASP A 632 -5.20 1.36 -10.52
CA ASP A 632 -5.49 -0.08 -10.60
C ASP A 632 -4.68 -0.78 -11.70
N ALA A 633 -4.53 -0.14 -12.87
CA ALA A 633 -3.72 -0.67 -13.97
C ALA A 633 -2.22 -0.68 -13.63
N ASP A 634 -1.73 0.33 -12.92
CA ASP A 634 -0.36 0.40 -12.42
C ASP A 634 -0.10 -0.69 -11.38
N LEU A 635 -1.07 -0.96 -10.49
CA LEU A 635 -0.99 -2.06 -9.52
C LEU A 635 -0.93 -3.41 -10.23
N ALA A 636 -1.81 -3.66 -11.20
CA ALA A 636 -1.81 -4.87 -12.00
C ALA A 636 -0.50 -5.03 -12.81
N SER A 637 0.05 -3.94 -13.34
CA SER A 637 1.35 -3.92 -14.03
C SER A 637 2.50 -4.27 -13.06
N ALA A 638 2.46 -3.76 -11.83
CA ALA A 638 3.43 -4.09 -10.79
C ALA A 638 3.35 -5.56 -10.38
N GLU A 639 2.16 -6.12 -10.22
CA GLU A 639 1.93 -7.54 -9.95
C GLU A 639 2.48 -8.43 -11.08
N LEU A 640 2.17 -8.09 -12.33
CA LEU A 640 2.68 -8.81 -13.51
C LEU A 640 4.21 -8.74 -13.60
N LYS A 641 4.82 -7.58 -13.30
CA LYS A 641 6.29 -7.45 -13.18
C LYS A 641 6.82 -8.36 -12.08
N HIS A 642 6.16 -8.42 -10.93
CA HIS A 642 6.59 -9.25 -9.80
C HIS A 642 6.51 -10.74 -10.13
N MET A 643 5.46 -11.18 -10.82
CA MET A 643 5.31 -12.55 -11.31
C MET A 643 6.38 -12.87 -12.37
N ARG A 644 6.60 -12.00 -13.34
CA ARG A 644 7.66 -12.13 -14.34
C ARG A 644 9.02 -12.27 -13.66
N ASP A 645 9.34 -11.43 -12.68
CA ASP A 645 10.62 -11.49 -11.98
C ASP A 645 10.74 -12.77 -11.14
N GLY A 646 9.63 -13.30 -10.61
CA GLY A 646 9.56 -14.62 -9.98
C GLY A 646 9.90 -15.74 -10.96
N LEU A 647 9.21 -15.78 -12.10
CA LEU A 647 9.46 -16.75 -13.17
C LEU A 647 10.90 -16.65 -13.72
N GLN A 648 11.43 -15.44 -13.84
CA GLN A 648 12.81 -15.21 -14.26
C GLN A 648 13.81 -15.80 -13.25
N ARG A 649 13.59 -15.58 -11.94
CA ARG A 649 14.43 -16.19 -10.90
C ARG A 649 14.33 -17.72 -10.88
N GLU A 650 13.15 -18.28 -11.13
CA GLU A 650 12.97 -19.73 -11.26
C GLU A 650 13.71 -20.28 -12.47
N LEU A 651 13.62 -19.62 -13.63
CA LEU A 651 14.39 -19.96 -14.82
C LEU A 651 15.90 -19.86 -14.58
N ASP A 652 16.35 -18.81 -13.91
CA ASP A 652 17.77 -18.64 -13.54
C ASP A 652 18.23 -19.70 -12.53
N ALA A 653 17.37 -20.10 -11.59
CA ALA A 653 17.65 -21.17 -10.64
C ALA A 653 17.72 -22.54 -11.33
N ILE A 654 16.79 -22.85 -12.24
CA ILE A 654 16.81 -24.06 -13.07
C ILE A 654 18.07 -24.07 -13.95
N GLY A 655 18.39 -22.96 -14.60
CA GLY A 655 19.62 -22.83 -15.39
C GLY A 655 20.89 -22.98 -14.56
N SER A 656 20.88 -22.53 -13.30
CA SER A 656 22.02 -22.69 -12.39
C SER A 656 22.12 -24.10 -11.82
N ARG A 657 21.00 -24.78 -11.57
CA ARG A 657 20.97 -26.22 -11.23
C ARG A 657 21.52 -27.05 -12.37
N HIS A 658 21.03 -26.85 -13.59
CA HIS A 658 21.56 -27.56 -14.76
C HIS A 658 23.05 -27.31 -14.96
N ARG A 659 23.54 -26.07 -14.81
CA ARG A 659 24.99 -25.79 -14.83
C ARG A 659 25.75 -26.56 -13.74
N GLY A 660 25.22 -26.58 -12.51
CA GLY A 660 25.81 -27.36 -11.41
C GLY A 660 25.82 -28.87 -11.69
N ASP A 661 24.77 -29.40 -12.29
CA ASP A 661 24.69 -30.82 -12.69
C ASP A 661 25.70 -31.14 -13.80
N TYR A 662 25.88 -30.25 -14.79
CA TYR A 662 26.93 -30.39 -15.80
C TYR A 662 28.33 -30.34 -15.20
N ASP A 663 28.59 -29.43 -14.25
CA ASP A 663 29.89 -29.31 -13.59
C ASP A 663 30.18 -30.53 -12.70
N THR A 664 29.18 -31.05 -11.98
CA THR A 664 29.33 -32.27 -11.18
C THR A 664 29.52 -33.51 -12.05
N HIS A 665 28.77 -33.65 -13.14
CA HIS A 665 29.02 -34.69 -14.14
C HIS A 665 30.41 -34.57 -14.75
N GLY A 666 30.87 -33.36 -15.07
CA GLY A 666 32.23 -33.09 -15.54
C GLY A 666 33.27 -33.55 -14.53
N ARG A 667 33.11 -33.19 -13.25
CA ARG A 667 33.99 -33.66 -12.16
C ARG A 667 34.00 -35.17 -12.00
N VAL A 668 32.83 -35.82 -12.05
CA VAL A 668 32.73 -37.29 -11.97
C VAL A 668 33.41 -37.95 -13.15
N LEU A 669 33.27 -37.41 -14.37
CA LEU A 669 33.97 -37.91 -15.55
C LEU A 669 35.49 -37.70 -15.44
N ASP A 670 35.95 -36.58 -14.90
CA ASP A 670 37.38 -36.32 -14.70
C ASP A 670 37.97 -37.18 -13.56
N GLU A 671 37.21 -37.44 -12.49
CA GLU A 671 37.58 -38.39 -11.44
C GLU A 671 37.63 -39.83 -11.97
N LEU A 672 36.68 -40.25 -12.80
CA LEU A 672 36.70 -41.55 -13.47
C LEU A 672 37.89 -41.65 -14.43
N ARG A 673 38.17 -40.61 -15.23
CA ARG A 673 39.35 -40.55 -16.08
C ARG A 673 40.64 -40.66 -15.26
N GLY A 674 40.73 -39.94 -14.15
CA GLY A 674 41.86 -39.99 -13.23
C GLY A 674 42.06 -41.39 -12.62
N LYS A 675 40.96 -42.04 -12.20
CA LYS A 675 40.99 -43.43 -11.71
C LYS A 675 41.46 -44.40 -12.80
N TYR A 676 40.88 -44.37 -13.99
CA TYR A 676 41.31 -45.22 -15.11
C TYR A 676 42.76 -44.95 -15.53
N GLN A 677 43.21 -43.69 -15.51
CA GLN A 677 44.61 -43.35 -15.75
C GLN A 677 45.52 -43.92 -14.66
N SER A 678 45.15 -43.79 -13.39
CA SER A 678 45.93 -44.34 -12.27
C SER A 678 45.96 -45.87 -12.28
N GLU A 679 44.88 -46.54 -12.68
CA GLU A 679 44.82 -47.99 -12.85
C GLU A 679 45.66 -48.44 -14.07
N LEU A 680 45.68 -47.67 -15.16
CA LEU A 680 46.57 -47.90 -16.29
C LEU A 680 48.04 -47.71 -15.90
N GLU A 681 48.35 -46.69 -15.09
CA GLU A 681 49.70 -46.47 -14.56
C GLU A 681 50.11 -47.57 -13.57
N ALA A 682 49.19 -48.00 -12.70
CA ALA A 682 49.41 -49.11 -11.77
C ALA A 682 49.67 -50.42 -12.54
N THR A 683 48.80 -50.79 -13.48
CA THR A 683 48.97 -52.01 -14.29
C THR A 683 50.21 -51.96 -15.18
N THR A 684 50.59 -50.80 -15.70
CA THR A 684 51.86 -50.66 -16.43
C THR A 684 53.06 -50.77 -15.50
N SER A 685 53.00 -50.22 -14.28
CA SER A 685 54.04 -50.38 -13.26
C SER A 685 54.16 -51.84 -12.78
N GLU A 686 53.04 -52.53 -12.60
CA GLU A 686 53.00 -53.95 -12.28
C GLU A 686 53.61 -54.77 -13.41
N LEU A 687 53.27 -54.47 -14.67
CA LEU A 687 53.88 -55.10 -15.83
C LEU A 687 55.40 -54.86 -15.90
N GLU A 688 55.88 -53.67 -15.52
CA GLU A 688 57.31 -53.40 -15.41
C GLU A 688 57.98 -54.14 -14.25
N THR A 689 57.30 -54.29 -13.10
CA THR A 689 57.80 -55.10 -11.98
C THR A 689 57.89 -56.57 -12.36
N VAL A 690 56.85 -57.14 -12.98
CA VAL A 690 56.85 -58.51 -13.48
C VAL A 690 57.93 -58.73 -14.55
N LYS A 691 58.20 -57.72 -15.41
CA LYS A 691 59.33 -57.77 -16.35
C LYS A 691 60.67 -57.77 -15.62
N ARG A 692 60.85 -56.95 -14.57
CA ARG A 692 62.05 -56.97 -13.72
C ARG A 692 62.20 -58.32 -13.03
N ASP A 693 61.16 -58.80 -12.37
CA ASP A 693 61.14 -60.09 -11.69
C ASP A 693 61.45 -61.23 -12.66
N HIS A 694 60.98 -61.17 -13.90
CA HIS A 694 61.32 -62.17 -14.92
C HIS A 694 62.80 -62.11 -15.34
N VAL A 695 63.39 -60.91 -15.40
CA VAL A 695 64.82 -60.73 -15.66
C VAL A 695 65.64 -61.24 -14.46
N GLU A 696 65.27 -60.88 -13.24
CA GLU A 696 65.90 -61.35 -12.01
C GLU A 696 65.78 -62.88 -11.86
N LEU A 697 64.63 -63.47 -12.21
CA LEU A 697 64.43 -64.91 -12.23
C LEU A 697 65.30 -65.58 -13.31
N ARG A 698 65.49 -64.94 -14.47
CA ARG A 698 66.43 -65.43 -15.49
C ARG A 698 67.87 -65.37 -15.00
N GLU A 699 68.27 -64.30 -14.32
CA GLU A 699 69.61 -64.17 -13.72
C GLU A 699 69.83 -65.17 -12.59
N ALA A 700 68.80 -65.40 -11.75
CA ALA A 700 68.77 -66.45 -10.75
C ALA A 700 68.87 -67.84 -11.40
N TYR A 701 68.20 -68.07 -12.52
CA TYR A 701 68.31 -69.34 -13.25
C TYR A 701 69.71 -69.54 -13.84
N ILE A 702 70.30 -68.50 -14.43
CA ILE A 702 71.67 -68.53 -14.96
C ILE A 702 72.68 -68.75 -13.84
N SER A 703 72.49 -68.13 -12.67
CA SER A 703 73.35 -68.35 -11.50
C SER A 703 73.14 -69.72 -10.87
N LEU A 704 71.91 -70.26 -10.89
CA LEU A 704 71.61 -71.62 -10.46
C LEU A 704 72.23 -72.67 -11.41
N ASP A 705 72.21 -72.42 -12.71
CA ASP A 705 72.83 -73.29 -13.72
C ASP A 705 74.36 -73.24 -13.62
N SER A 706 74.92 -72.05 -13.35
CA SER A 706 76.33 -71.84 -13.00
C SER A 706 76.73 -72.60 -11.71
N THR A 707 75.92 -72.52 -10.66
CA THR A 707 76.18 -73.23 -9.41
C THR A 707 75.96 -74.73 -9.52
N LEU A 708 75.02 -75.20 -10.36
CA LEU A 708 74.87 -76.61 -10.71
C LEU A 708 76.07 -77.12 -11.52
N ALA A 709 76.61 -76.33 -12.45
CA ALA A 709 77.82 -76.68 -13.17
C ALA A 709 79.03 -76.76 -12.21
N LEU A 710 79.15 -75.84 -11.26
CA LEU A 710 80.17 -75.88 -10.20
C LEU A 710 79.97 -77.09 -9.26
N ARG A 711 78.73 -77.40 -8.85
CA ARG A 711 78.44 -78.58 -8.03
C ARG A 711 78.63 -79.88 -8.79
N SER A 712 78.37 -79.93 -10.09
CA SER A 712 78.70 -81.08 -10.94
C SER A 712 80.22 -81.27 -11.03
N GLN A 713 80.97 -80.17 -11.18
CA GLN A 713 82.44 -80.21 -11.17
C GLN A 713 83.01 -80.66 -9.81
N GLU A 714 82.37 -80.29 -8.71
CA GLU A 714 82.75 -80.78 -7.37
C GLU A 714 82.32 -82.23 -7.12
N LEU A 715 81.21 -82.69 -7.72
CA LEU A 715 80.81 -84.09 -7.69
C LEU A 715 81.79 -84.97 -8.49
N ASP A 716 82.29 -84.46 -9.61
CA ASP A 716 83.36 -85.11 -10.39
C ASP A 716 84.67 -85.16 -9.60
N ARG A 717 85.05 -84.08 -8.91
CA ARG A 717 86.19 -84.07 -7.97
C ARG A 717 86.00 -85.07 -6.82
N ALA A 718 84.81 -85.14 -6.23
CA ALA A 718 84.50 -86.10 -5.17
C ALA A 718 84.51 -87.55 -5.69
N ASN A 719 84.16 -87.79 -6.96
CA ASN A 719 84.32 -89.08 -7.61
C ASN A 719 85.80 -89.42 -7.87
N GLU A 720 86.64 -88.44 -8.21
CA GLU A 720 88.10 -88.61 -8.30
C GLU A 720 88.71 -88.91 -6.92
N ASP A 721 88.31 -88.18 -5.88
CA ASP A 721 88.75 -88.42 -4.49
C ASP A 721 88.28 -89.80 -3.98
N ALA A 722 87.06 -90.23 -4.34
CA ALA A 722 86.57 -91.58 -4.06
C ALA A 722 87.34 -92.67 -4.82
N ALA A 723 87.81 -92.40 -6.04
CA ALA A 723 88.70 -93.29 -6.78
C ALA A 723 90.09 -93.38 -6.12
N ASP A 724 90.59 -92.28 -5.56
CA ASP A 724 91.85 -92.22 -4.85
C ASP A 724 91.77 -92.89 -3.46
N ALA A 725 90.67 -92.75 -2.73
CA ALA A 725 90.41 -93.50 -1.49
C ALA A 725 90.28 -95.01 -1.74
N LYS A 726 89.73 -95.42 -2.90
CA LYS A 726 89.69 -96.81 -3.34
C LYS A 726 91.09 -97.37 -3.66
N ARG A 727 92.00 -96.52 -4.15
CA ARG A 727 93.42 -96.88 -4.36
C ARG A 727 94.18 -96.96 -3.04
N GLU A 728 93.86 -96.12 -2.05
CA GLU A 728 94.43 -96.26 -0.71
C GLU A 728 93.91 -97.49 0.03
N LEU A 729 92.64 -97.88 -0.17
CA LEU A 729 92.12 -99.19 0.25
C LEU A 729 92.90 -100.34 -0.40
N GLN A 730 93.24 -100.25 -1.69
CA GLN A 730 94.15 -101.20 -2.37
C GLN A 730 95.54 -101.24 -1.72
N ARG A 731 96.07 -100.10 -1.25
CA ARG A 731 97.37 -100.05 -0.54
C ARG A 731 97.32 -100.66 0.87
N VAL A 732 96.21 -100.55 1.58
CA VAL A 732 96.06 -101.22 2.89
C VAL A 732 95.81 -102.72 2.68
N MET A 733 95.10 -103.12 1.64
CA MET A 733 95.03 -104.52 1.20
C MET A 733 96.41 -105.07 0.84
N SER A 734 97.29 -104.30 0.21
CA SER A 734 98.65 -104.78 -0.09
C SER A 734 99.50 -104.93 1.17
N LYS A 735 99.26 -104.17 2.25
CA LYS A 735 99.83 -104.49 3.58
C LYS A 735 99.23 -105.76 4.17
N LEU A 736 97.98 -106.09 3.87
CA LEU A 736 97.39 -107.40 4.21
C LEU A 736 98.06 -108.53 3.43
N GLU A 737 98.47 -108.27 2.17
CA GLU A 737 99.34 -109.15 1.40
C GLU A 737 100.76 -109.24 1.95
N GLU A 738 101.21 -108.39 2.90
CA GLU A 738 102.49 -108.61 3.60
C GLU A 738 102.36 -109.61 4.76
N LEU A 739 101.15 -109.79 5.32
CA LEU A 739 100.85 -110.87 6.27
C LEU A 739 100.54 -112.20 5.57
N ALA A 740 100.03 -112.13 4.34
CA ALA A 740 99.75 -113.31 3.54
C ALA A 740 100.98 -114.19 3.29
N PRO A 741 102.23 -113.73 3.10
CA PRO A 741 103.42 -114.56 2.91
C PRO A 741 104.18 -114.92 4.18
N ALA A 742 103.76 -114.45 5.36
CA ALA A 742 104.04 -115.21 6.58
C ALA A 742 103.08 -116.42 6.68
N TYR A 743 101.84 -116.26 6.21
CA TYR A 743 100.94 -117.37 5.88
C TYR A 743 101.44 -118.19 4.69
N GLU A 744 102.05 -117.57 3.67
CA GLU A 744 102.60 -118.26 2.52
C GLU A 744 103.94 -118.84 2.90
N ALA A 745 104.73 -118.36 3.85
CA ALA A 745 105.87 -119.12 4.34
C ALA A 745 105.41 -120.41 5.07
N ALA A 746 104.23 -120.37 5.72
CA ALA A 746 103.52 -121.57 6.16
C ALA A 746 102.88 -122.37 4.98
N ARG A 747 102.58 -121.73 3.84
CA ARG A 747 102.18 -122.34 2.54
C ARG A 747 103.35 -122.63 1.61
N ASP A 748 104.58 -122.27 1.94
CA ASP A 748 105.81 -122.31 1.12
C ASP A 748 106.75 -123.31 1.78
N ALA A 749 106.52 -123.63 3.06
CA ALA A 749 106.57 -125.02 3.50
C ALA A 749 105.60 -125.94 2.68
N ALA A 750 104.58 -125.39 2.02
CA ALA A 750 103.74 -126.06 1.03
C ALA A 750 104.03 -125.72 -0.47
N LYS A 751 104.92 -124.76 -0.81
CA LYS A 751 105.39 -124.27 -2.17
C LYS A 751 106.91 -124.28 -2.42
N ALA A 752 107.73 -124.62 -1.44
CA ALA A 752 109.01 -125.27 -1.69
C ALA A 752 108.76 -126.69 -2.25
N ARG A 753 107.47 -127.11 -2.31
CA ARG A 753 106.91 -128.05 -3.29
C ARG A 753 106.68 -127.49 -4.72
N GLU A 754 106.87 -126.21 -5.02
CA GLU A 754 106.37 -125.51 -6.24
C GLU A 754 107.44 -124.73 -7.05
N THR A 755 108.58 -124.31 -6.48
CA THR A 755 109.63 -123.57 -7.25
C THR A 755 111.06 -123.79 -6.74
N GLU A 756 112.05 -124.41 -7.40
CA GLU A 756 112.16 -125.02 -8.74
C GLU A 756 111.92 -124.14 -9.97
N LEU A 757 111.43 -122.92 -9.81
CA LEU A 757 111.05 -122.09 -10.95
C LEU A 757 111.37 -120.61 -10.70
N ASP A 758 112.45 -120.30 -10.00
CA ASP A 758 113.79 -120.40 -10.59
C ASP A 758 113.92 -119.87 -12.00
N SER A 759 115.13 -119.43 -12.26
CA SER A 759 115.52 -119.08 -13.61
C SER A 759 114.61 -118.00 -14.16
N ALA A 760 114.02 -117.15 -13.31
CA ALA A 760 113.59 -115.80 -13.63
C ALA A 760 114.83 -114.95 -13.92
N ARG A 761 115.59 -115.45 -14.89
CA ARG A 761 115.57 -114.84 -16.22
C ARG A 761 115.60 -113.35 -16.02
N HIS A 762 116.67 -112.84 -15.41
CA HIS A 762 118.03 -113.09 -15.89
C HIS A 762 118.21 -112.77 -17.38
N GLU A 763 117.15 -112.57 -18.16
CA GLU A 763 117.20 -112.21 -19.57
C GLU A 763 116.76 -110.76 -19.76
N ARG A 764 115.89 -110.23 -18.90
CA ARG A 764 115.31 -108.92 -19.19
C ARG A 764 116.29 -107.77 -18.97
N ASP A 765 117.20 -107.89 -18.01
CA ASP A 765 118.33 -106.97 -17.85
C ASP A 765 119.22 -106.86 -19.11
N SER A 766 119.05 -107.73 -20.13
CA SER A 766 119.76 -107.65 -21.42
C SER A 766 119.12 -106.71 -22.47
N ALA A 767 117.81 -106.40 -22.38
CA ALA A 767 117.12 -105.62 -23.43
C ALA A 767 117.36 -104.10 -23.34
N VAL A 768 117.72 -103.62 -22.15
CA VAL A 768 118.06 -102.21 -21.86
C VAL A 768 119.31 -101.72 -22.62
N ALA A 769 120.20 -102.60 -23.13
CA ALA A 769 121.44 -102.20 -23.83
C ALA A 769 121.37 -102.15 -25.38
N ARG A 770 120.25 -102.53 -26.02
CA ARG A 770 120.12 -102.49 -27.50
C ARG A 770 119.32 -101.31 -28.09
N ALA A 771 118.39 -100.65 -27.36
CA ALA A 771 117.50 -99.60 -27.93
C ALA A 771 117.96 -98.14 -27.76
N ALA A 772 118.77 -97.82 -26.74
CA ALA A 772 119.35 -96.48 -26.55
C ALA A 772 120.33 -96.05 -27.69
N ALA A 773 120.77 -96.98 -28.55
CA ALA A 773 121.59 -96.72 -29.75
C ALA A 773 120.77 -96.57 -31.06
N ALA A 774 119.44 -96.81 -31.05
CA ALA A 774 118.57 -96.83 -32.23
C ALA A 774 117.91 -95.47 -32.58
N THR A 775 117.49 -94.65 -31.61
CA THR A 775 116.80 -93.39 -31.92
C THR A 775 117.73 -92.20 -32.19
N ALA A 776 119.02 -92.30 -31.86
CA ALA A 776 120.07 -91.40 -32.37
C ALA A 776 120.33 -91.54 -33.90
N LEU A 777 119.69 -92.47 -34.63
CA LEU A 777 119.65 -92.56 -36.11
C LEU A 777 118.31 -92.05 -36.73
N HIS A 778 117.23 -91.80 -35.93
CA HIS A 778 115.90 -91.34 -36.42
C HIS A 778 115.79 -89.80 -36.49
N ASP A 779 116.58 -89.07 -35.71
CA ASP A 779 116.74 -87.62 -35.85
C ASP A 779 117.27 -87.22 -37.27
N ASP A 780 117.82 -88.15 -38.06
CA ASP A 780 118.25 -87.94 -39.46
C ASP A 780 117.18 -88.23 -40.55
N LEU A 781 116.05 -88.92 -40.26
CA LEU A 781 115.06 -89.35 -41.28
C LEU A 781 113.81 -88.45 -41.44
N ARG A 782 113.34 -87.72 -40.41
CA ARG A 782 112.08 -86.92 -40.54
C ARG A 782 112.30 -85.52 -41.13
N THR A 783 113.55 -85.06 -41.19
CA THR A 783 114.03 -83.96 -42.04
C THR A 783 113.85 -84.22 -43.55
N ALA A 784 113.54 -85.46 -43.99
CA ALA A 784 113.17 -85.78 -45.37
C ALA A 784 111.65 -85.75 -45.66
N ARG A 785 110.79 -85.84 -44.64
CA ARG A 785 109.31 -85.86 -44.79
C ARG A 785 108.73 -84.46 -45.03
N ASP A 786 109.32 -83.43 -44.44
CA ASP A 786 108.96 -82.03 -44.70
C ASP A 786 109.18 -81.61 -46.18
N LYS A 787 109.66 -82.49 -47.08
CA LYS A 787 109.78 -82.26 -48.54
C LYS A 787 108.72 -82.94 -49.43
N LEU A 788 107.87 -83.87 -48.93
CA LEU A 788 106.90 -84.60 -49.76
C LEU A 788 105.43 -84.10 -49.68
N GLU A 789 104.93 -83.64 -48.53
CA GLU A 789 103.50 -83.23 -48.40
C GLU A 789 103.19 -81.81 -48.87
N ALA A 790 104.23 -81.00 -49.10
CA ALA A 790 104.14 -79.84 -49.99
C ALA A 790 103.70 -80.18 -51.45
N ARG A 791 103.54 -81.47 -51.83
CA ARG A 791 102.96 -81.89 -53.12
C ARG A 791 101.47 -82.35 -53.05
N LEU A 792 100.81 -82.41 -51.89
CA LEU A 792 99.39 -82.85 -51.79
C LEU A 792 98.37 -81.70 -51.65
N ASP A 793 98.80 -80.52 -51.18
CA ASP A 793 98.03 -79.27 -51.27
C ASP A 793 97.56 -78.93 -52.71
N GLU A 794 98.01 -79.63 -53.76
CA GLU A 794 97.66 -79.33 -55.16
C GLU A 794 96.46 -80.13 -55.74
N VAL A 795 95.93 -81.17 -55.05
CA VAL A 795 94.92 -82.08 -55.66
C VAL A 795 93.45 -81.88 -55.21
N GLN A 796 93.12 -81.38 -54.01
CA GLN A 796 91.72 -81.38 -53.48
C GLN A 796 91.05 -80.02 -53.22
N ALA A 797 91.60 -78.94 -53.78
CA ALA A 797 90.80 -77.77 -54.14
C ALA A 797 89.80 -78.05 -55.30
N LYS A 798 89.64 -79.29 -55.78
CA LYS A 798 88.90 -79.60 -57.02
C LYS A 798 87.56 -80.38 -56.88
N TYR A 799 87.00 -80.65 -55.68
CA TYR A 799 85.84 -81.59 -55.57
C TYR A 799 84.44 -81.05 -55.17
N ILE A 800 84.14 -80.45 -54.00
CA ILE A 800 82.73 -80.32 -53.55
C ILE A 800 82.55 -79.09 -52.65
N GLU A 801 81.81 -78.04 -52.99
CA GLU A 801 81.02 -77.73 -54.21
C GLU A 801 79.74 -78.56 -54.52
N ALA A 802 79.33 -79.57 -53.73
CA ALA A 802 78.13 -80.38 -54.07
C ALA A 802 76.96 -80.55 -53.06
N SER A 803 76.94 -80.06 -51.80
CA SER A 803 75.91 -80.50 -50.81
C SER A 803 75.01 -79.47 -50.09
N GLN A 804 74.86 -78.23 -50.57
CA GLN A 804 73.96 -77.21 -49.97
C GLN A 804 72.41 -77.47 -50.04
N GLY A 805 71.87 -78.68 -50.24
CA GLY A 805 70.46 -78.86 -50.65
C GLY A 805 69.33 -79.11 -49.62
N ARG A 806 69.54 -79.27 -48.28
CA ARG A 806 68.55 -79.98 -47.40
C ARG A 806 67.86 -79.23 -46.24
N GLN A 807 68.09 -77.94 -46.02
CA GLN A 807 67.10 -77.09 -45.30
C GLN A 807 65.74 -77.21 -46.03
N THR A 808 64.59 -77.19 -45.33
CA THR A 808 63.24 -76.68 -45.76
C THR A 808 61.99 -77.45 -45.25
N ALA A 809 62.08 -78.59 -44.56
CA ALA A 809 60.86 -79.42 -44.33
C ALA A 809 59.81 -78.95 -43.28
N GLU A 810 59.95 -79.10 -41.95
CA GLU A 810 58.71 -79.26 -41.14
C GLU A 810 58.56 -78.41 -39.87
N LYS A 811 57.56 -77.53 -39.93
CA LYS A 811 57.23 -76.42 -39.03
C LYS A 811 55.81 -76.54 -38.42
N ALA A 812 55.10 -77.67 -38.54
CA ALA A 812 53.63 -77.70 -38.42
C ALA A 812 52.99 -78.29 -37.13
N ALA A 813 53.73 -78.66 -36.08
CA ALA A 813 53.19 -79.55 -35.02
C ALA A 813 52.76 -78.90 -33.66
N LEU A 814 52.93 -77.59 -33.48
CA LEU A 814 52.46 -76.84 -32.29
C LEU A 814 50.97 -76.47 -32.44
N GLN A 815 50.07 -76.80 -31.49
CA GLN A 815 48.84 -76.03 -31.14
C GLN A 815 47.85 -76.68 -30.14
N LEU A 816 47.95 -77.96 -29.75
CA LEU A 816 46.81 -78.67 -29.15
C LEU A 816 46.77 -78.88 -27.61
N GLU A 817 47.75 -78.47 -26.79
CA GLU A 817 47.88 -79.02 -25.41
C GLU A 817 47.47 -78.12 -24.22
N ASP A 818 46.91 -76.92 -24.45
CA ASP A 818 46.77 -75.90 -23.37
C ASP A 818 45.49 -75.93 -22.49
N GLU A 819 44.42 -76.66 -22.79
CA GLU A 819 43.10 -76.46 -22.11
C GLU A 819 42.93 -77.09 -20.71
N ILE A 820 43.83 -77.97 -20.24
CA ILE A 820 43.56 -78.88 -19.10
C ILE A 820 43.79 -78.25 -17.69
N ARG A 821 44.37 -77.05 -17.59
CA ARG A 821 45.06 -76.60 -16.37
C ARG A 821 44.21 -75.87 -15.29
N SER A 822 42.96 -75.50 -15.53
CA SER A 822 42.24 -74.53 -14.66
C SER A 822 41.54 -75.07 -13.40
N ALA A 823 41.41 -76.38 -13.18
CA ALA A 823 40.49 -76.91 -12.15
C ALA A 823 41.06 -77.06 -10.71
N ARG A 824 42.37 -76.92 -10.46
CA ARG A 824 43.03 -77.41 -9.21
C ARG A 824 43.21 -76.40 -8.07
N ALA A 825 42.85 -75.13 -8.21
CA ALA A 825 43.22 -74.06 -7.27
C ALA A 825 42.31 -73.88 -6.02
N ARG A 826 41.24 -74.67 -5.84
CA ARG A 826 40.22 -74.44 -4.80
C ARG A 826 40.45 -75.17 -3.46
N LEU A 827 41.68 -75.61 -3.19
CA LEU A 827 42.03 -76.51 -2.08
C LEU A 827 43.17 -76.01 -1.19
N ALA A 828 43.67 -74.77 -1.36
CA ALA A 828 43.11 -73.64 -0.62
C ALA A 828 42.99 -73.90 0.90
N GLU A 829 43.61 -73.01 1.66
CA GLU A 829 42.87 -72.12 2.57
C GLU A 829 42.41 -72.71 3.91
N ILE A 830 42.46 -74.03 4.12
CA ILE A 830 42.14 -74.66 5.40
C ILE A 830 43.37 -74.84 6.31
N ASP A 831 44.57 -74.95 5.75
CA ASP A 831 45.75 -75.40 6.52
C ASP A 831 46.42 -74.32 7.39
N ASP A 832 46.16 -73.03 7.16
CA ASP A 832 46.91 -71.93 7.81
C ASP A 832 46.42 -71.53 9.21
N ASP A 833 45.14 -71.76 9.54
CA ASP A 833 44.59 -71.42 10.86
C ASP A 833 45.20 -72.25 12.00
N GLN A 834 45.65 -73.48 11.71
CA GLN A 834 46.25 -74.39 12.69
C GLN A 834 47.59 -73.90 13.25
N SER A 835 48.37 -73.17 12.47
CA SER A 835 49.73 -72.76 12.87
C SER A 835 49.76 -71.75 14.03
N SER A 836 48.69 -70.98 14.23
CA SER A 836 48.66 -69.86 15.18
C SER A 836 48.43 -70.24 16.64
N ALA A 837 47.94 -71.46 16.92
CA ALA A 837 47.60 -71.91 18.27
C ALA A 837 48.80 -72.49 19.05
N ASP A 838 49.75 -73.11 18.36
CA ASP A 838 50.85 -73.86 18.97
C ASP A 838 51.89 -72.96 19.67
N GLU A 839 52.05 -71.70 19.25
CA GLU A 839 53.04 -70.78 19.83
C GLU A 839 52.71 -70.28 21.25
N ARG A 840 51.43 -70.37 21.69
CA ARG A 840 51.03 -69.92 23.03
C ARG A 840 51.39 -70.94 24.11
N VAL A 841 51.44 -72.22 23.77
CA VAL A 841 51.70 -73.32 24.73
C VAL A 841 53.16 -73.27 25.20
N ALA A 842 54.11 -73.00 24.31
CA ALA A 842 55.54 -73.00 24.63
C ALA A 842 55.98 -71.96 25.70
N ARG A 843 55.22 -70.88 25.90
CA ARG A 843 55.58 -69.82 26.87
C ARG A 843 55.22 -70.16 28.31
N LEU A 844 54.24 -71.04 28.54
CA LEU A 844 53.80 -71.42 29.89
C LEU A 844 54.72 -72.48 30.52
N ASP A 845 55.35 -73.34 29.72
CA ASP A 845 56.25 -74.38 30.21
C ASP A 845 57.56 -73.82 30.82
N ALA A 846 58.03 -72.66 30.35
CA ALA A 846 59.24 -72.02 30.87
C ALA A 846 59.09 -71.51 32.32
N ILE A 847 57.91 -71.05 32.70
CA ILE A 847 57.65 -70.50 34.05
C ILE A 847 57.57 -71.60 35.11
N ILE A 848 57.10 -72.79 34.73
CA ILE A 848 56.97 -73.94 35.63
C ILE A 848 58.35 -74.47 36.05
N ALA A 849 59.33 -74.47 35.14
CA ALA A 849 60.68 -74.98 35.43
C ALA A 849 61.40 -74.20 36.55
N ASP A 850 61.25 -72.88 36.61
CA ASP A 850 61.93 -72.03 37.61
C ASP A 850 61.41 -72.24 39.04
N VAL A 851 60.13 -72.57 39.21
CA VAL A 851 59.53 -72.83 40.53
C VAL A 851 60.03 -74.15 41.13
N HIS A 852 60.28 -75.16 40.30
CA HIS A 852 60.81 -76.45 40.76
C HIS A 852 62.24 -76.36 41.31
N LEU A 853 63.10 -75.50 40.72
CA LEU A 853 64.50 -75.32 41.14
C LEU A 853 64.63 -74.68 42.54
N ALA A 854 63.68 -73.84 42.95
CA ALA A 854 63.66 -73.22 44.27
C ALA A 854 63.34 -74.22 45.40
N LEU A 855 62.47 -75.20 45.11
CA LEU A 855 62.02 -76.21 46.09
C LEU A 855 63.13 -77.20 46.48
N ASP A 856 64.02 -77.53 45.55
CA ASP A 856 65.10 -78.49 45.81
C ASP A 856 66.20 -77.92 46.71
N LYS A 857 66.45 -76.60 46.66
CA LYS A 857 67.39 -75.92 47.57
C LYS A 857 66.92 -75.93 49.04
N GLU A 858 65.62 -75.82 49.28
CA GLU A 858 65.01 -75.92 50.62
C GLU A 858 65.12 -77.35 51.20
N ARG A 859 65.09 -78.38 50.35
CA ARG A 859 65.22 -79.78 50.78
C ARG A 859 66.65 -80.10 51.24
N GLU A 860 67.67 -79.58 50.56
CA GLU A 860 69.07 -79.78 50.97
C GLU A 860 69.38 -79.17 52.34
N ALA A 861 68.87 -77.97 52.63
CA ALA A 861 69.05 -77.31 53.93
C ALA A 861 68.47 -78.14 55.11
N ASN A 862 67.31 -78.79 54.90
CA ASN A 862 66.68 -79.64 55.90
C ASN A 862 67.48 -80.92 56.21
N THR A 863 68.21 -81.47 55.23
CA THR A 863 69.05 -82.67 55.44
C THR A 863 70.32 -82.38 56.25
N ILE A 864 70.81 -81.15 56.22
CA ILE A 864 71.99 -80.73 57.00
C ILE A 864 71.61 -80.56 58.48
N LEU A 865 70.46 -79.92 58.75
CA LEU A 865 69.95 -79.74 60.12
C LEU A 865 69.65 -81.06 60.84
N THR A 866 69.24 -82.10 60.11
CA THR A 866 69.01 -83.44 60.69
C THR A 866 70.31 -84.17 61.01
N LYS A 867 71.41 -83.92 60.29
CA LYS A 867 72.73 -84.50 60.59
C LYS A 867 73.33 -83.90 61.86
N ASP A 868 73.19 -82.58 62.07
CA ASP A 868 73.71 -81.91 63.26
C ASP A 868 72.96 -82.29 64.54
N LYS A 869 71.64 -82.50 64.45
CA LYS A 869 70.82 -83.04 65.55
C LYS A 869 71.34 -84.41 66.05
N ASN A 870 71.73 -85.29 65.14
CA ASN A 870 72.21 -86.64 65.48
C ASN A 870 73.59 -86.63 66.16
N VAL A 871 74.44 -85.63 65.88
CA VAL A 871 75.75 -85.47 66.53
C VAL A 871 75.59 -84.99 67.96
N LEU A 872 74.67 -84.06 68.21
CA LEU A 872 74.37 -83.54 69.55
C LEU A 872 73.72 -84.60 70.46
N GLU A 873 72.85 -85.46 69.92
CA GLU A 873 72.26 -86.58 70.68
C GLU A 873 73.29 -87.64 71.09
N LYS A 874 74.37 -87.83 70.31
CA LYS A 874 75.49 -88.71 70.66
C LYS A 874 76.33 -88.16 71.82
N GLN A 875 76.65 -86.86 71.78
CA GLN A 875 77.39 -86.19 72.85
C GLN A 875 76.62 -86.15 74.19
N LEU A 876 75.28 -86.02 74.12
CA LEU A 876 74.41 -86.04 75.30
C LEU A 876 74.35 -87.42 75.99
N LYS A 877 74.45 -88.51 75.21
CA LYS A 877 74.51 -89.89 75.73
C LYS A 877 75.87 -90.21 76.39
N GLU A 878 76.98 -89.71 75.85
CA GLU A 878 78.31 -89.86 76.45
C GLU A 878 78.46 -89.07 77.76
N GLN A 879 77.87 -87.87 77.85
CA GLN A 879 77.84 -87.06 79.09
C GLN A 879 77.00 -87.73 80.19
N ARG A 880 75.85 -88.31 79.85
CA ARG A 880 74.99 -89.04 80.82
C ARG A 880 75.65 -90.31 81.34
N LEU A 881 76.40 -91.05 80.51
CA LEU A 881 77.14 -92.24 80.96
C LEU A 881 78.31 -91.90 81.91
N ARG A 882 78.83 -90.67 81.83
CA ARG A 882 79.91 -90.16 82.69
C ARG A 882 79.40 -89.69 84.05
N ILE A 883 78.17 -89.18 84.11
CA ILE A 883 77.46 -88.84 85.37
C ILE A 883 77.16 -90.12 86.18
N VAL A 884 76.66 -91.18 85.54
CA VAL A 884 76.35 -92.45 86.21
C VAL A 884 77.60 -93.15 86.79
N LYS A 885 78.77 -93.01 86.16
CA LYS A 885 80.04 -93.54 86.71
C LYS A 885 80.55 -92.75 87.92
N LEU A 886 80.35 -91.43 87.92
CA LEU A 886 80.76 -90.55 89.03
C LEU A 886 79.79 -90.58 90.22
N GLU A 887 78.53 -90.97 90.03
CA GLU A 887 77.54 -91.03 91.11
C GLU A 887 77.55 -92.32 91.94
N THR A 888 78.09 -93.44 91.43
CA THR A 888 78.26 -94.66 92.26
C THR A 888 79.64 -94.83 92.88
N GLU A 889 80.69 -94.20 92.33
CA GLU A 889 81.98 -94.06 93.02
C GLU A 889 81.93 -93.04 94.19
N ALA A 890 80.81 -92.31 94.37
CA ALA A 890 80.67 -91.23 95.34
C ALA A 890 79.79 -91.50 96.59
N VAL A 891 79.23 -92.71 96.79
CA VAL A 891 78.43 -93.00 98.02
C VAL A 891 78.83 -94.30 98.75
N ALA A 892 79.65 -95.16 98.16
CA ALA A 892 80.37 -96.19 98.91
C ALA A 892 81.71 -95.63 99.41
N SER A 893 81.66 -95.01 100.59
CA SER A 893 82.78 -94.61 101.45
C SER A 893 83.57 -93.38 101.03
N GLN A 894 83.92 -92.44 101.90
CA GLN A 894 83.59 -92.09 103.29
C GLN A 894 84.41 -90.81 103.53
N VAL A 895 84.16 -90.11 104.64
CA VAL A 895 85.14 -89.27 105.37
C VAL A 895 86.53 -89.11 104.69
N SER A 896 86.77 -87.88 104.23
CA SER A 896 88.05 -87.15 104.10
C SER A 896 89.13 -87.63 103.11
N GLY A 897 89.54 -86.69 102.24
CA GLY A 897 90.96 -86.39 101.97
C GLY A 897 91.44 -86.48 100.51
N SER A 898 91.80 -85.31 99.92
CA SER A 898 92.55 -85.01 98.67
C SER A 898 93.84 -85.86 98.44
N PRO A 899 94.64 -85.83 97.33
CA PRO A 899 94.90 -84.79 96.29
C PRO A 899 95.07 -85.33 94.82
N SER A 900 94.82 -84.54 93.77
CA SER A 900 95.69 -83.66 92.94
C SER A 900 96.59 -84.30 91.85
N MET A 901 96.59 -83.57 90.72
CA MET A 901 97.61 -83.42 89.68
C MET A 901 97.69 -84.53 88.62
N LEU A 902 97.33 -84.26 87.36
CA LEU A 902 98.02 -83.37 86.39
C LEU A 902 99.37 -84.02 85.90
N PRO A 903 100.06 -83.48 84.88
CA PRO A 903 99.78 -83.83 83.48
C PRO A 903 101.07 -83.85 82.59
N VAL A 904 101.05 -84.50 81.42
CA VAL A 904 101.84 -84.03 80.25
C VAL A 904 103.37 -83.97 80.59
N PRO A 905 104.29 -83.24 79.94
CA PRO A 905 104.77 -83.18 78.55
C PRO A 905 106.15 -83.83 78.31
N ALA A 906 106.61 -83.71 77.06
CA ALA A 906 107.99 -83.46 76.61
C ALA A 906 108.85 -84.65 76.19
N ALA A 907 108.67 -85.08 74.94
CA ALA A 907 109.73 -85.24 73.94
C ALA A 907 109.07 -85.70 72.62
N ASP A 908 109.12 -84.89 71.57
CA ASP A 908 109.24 -85.38 70.17
C ASP A 908 109.25 -84.20 69.19
N LEU A 909 110.35 -83.45 69.24
CA LEU A 909 110.71 -82.32 68.37
C LEU A 909 111.38 -82.75 67.05
N SER A 910 111.19 -84.00 66.62
CA SER A 910 111.73 -84.51 65.35
C SER A 910 110.66 -85.17 64.46
N SER A 911 109.46 -85.44 64.99
CA SER A 911 108.37 -86.03 64.21
C SER A 911 107.36 -84.97 63.79
N LYS A 912 107.32 -84.74 62.49
CA LYS A 912 106.18 -84.18 61.76
C LYS A 912 106.11 -82.65 61.62
N ILE A 913 107.29 -82.03 61.65
CA ILE A 913 107.66 -81.01 60.65
C ILE A 913 107.45 -81.55 59.20
N GLU A 914 107.44 -82.87 58.98
CA GLU A 914 107.02 -83.49 57.70
C GLU A 914 105.52 -83.38 57.38
N SER A 915 104.61 -83.25 58.37
CA SER A 915 103.17 -83.13 58.05
C SER A 915 102.76 -81.71 57.66
N GLN A 916 103.55 -80.70 58.04
CA GLN A 916 103.31 -79.31 57.65
C GLN A 916 103.74 -78.97 56.21
N ALA A 917 104.60 -79.79 55.57
CA ALA A 917 105.03 -79.56 54.19
C ALA A 917 104.07 -80.11 53.12
N LYS A 918 103.21 -81.09 53.46
CA LYS A 918 102.28 -81.73 52.49
C LYS A 918 100.97 -80.97 52.31
N ALA A 919 100.46 -80.28 53.33
CA ALA A 919 99.18 -79.57 53.21
C ALA A 919 99.30 -78.25 52.42
N THR A 920 100.49 -77.62 52.40
CA THR A 920 100.71 -76.35 51.71
C THR A 920 100.85 -76.47 50.18
N LEU A 921 101.14 -77.68 49.64
CA LEU A 921 101.29 -77.89 48.20
C LEU A 921 99.97 -78.21 47.48
N GLU A 922 99.02 -78.91 48.12
CA GLU A 922 97.73 -79.27 47.50
C GLU A 922 96.76 -78.08 47.41
N HIS A 923 96.82 -77.14 48.35
CA HIS A 923 96.06 -75.89 48.25
C HIS A 923 96.56 -74.97 47.12
N GLN A 924 97.83 -75.09 46.69
CA GLN A 924 98.40 -74.34 45.57
C GLN A 924 98.01 -74.87 44.17
N GLN A 925 97.64 -76.14 44.03
CA GLN A 925 97.20 -76.69 42.73
C GLN A 925 95.73 -76.40 42.41
N LYS A 926 94.84 -76.36 43.43
CA LYS A 926 93.42 -76.03 43.24
C LYS A 926 93.17 -74.53 42.97
N ALA A 927 93.99 -73.64 43.52
CA ALA A 927 93.87 -72.20 43.29
C ALA A 927 94.08 -71.80 41.81
N LYS A 928 95.00 -72.46 41.09
CA LYS A 928 95.27 -72.15 39.67
C LYS A 928 94.22 -72.73 38.69
N GLN A 929 93.50 -73.77 39.08
CA GLN A 929 92.48 -74.40 38.25
C GLN A 929 91.20 -73.55 38.16
N LEU A 930 90.88 -72.77 39.21
CA LEU A 930 89.78 -71.80 39.20
C LEU A 930 90.13 -70.49 38.47
N GLU A 931 91.40 -70.07 38.47
CA GLU A 931 91.86 -68.88 37.73
C GLU A 931 91.80 -69.02 36.19
N ARG A 932 91.71 -70.24 35.64
CA ARG A 932 91.53 -70.47 34.20
C ARG A 932 90.06 -70.46 33.76
N GLN A 933 89.17 -71.11 34.53
CA GLN A 933 87.73 -71.19 34.22
C GLN A 933 87.03 -69.83 34.30
N ILE A 934 87.50 -68.91 35.14
CA ILE A 934 86.91 -67.55 35.23
C ILE A 934 87.37 -66.66 34.06
N ARG A 935 88.58 -66.83 33.53
CA ARG A 935 89.04 -66.06 32.34
C ARG A 935 88.30 -66.47 31.07
N GLU A 936 87.90 -67.74 30.96
CA GLU A 936 87.12 -68.27 29.84
C GLU A 936 85.66 -67.79 29.87
N LEU A 937 85.09 -67.52 31.05
CA LEU A 937 83.79 -66.85 31.19
C LEU A 937 83.87 -65.31 31.05
N GLN A 938 85.01 -64.68 31.36
CA GLN A 938 85.17 -63.23 31.25
C GLN A 938 85.39 -62.72 29.81
N PHE A 939 85.79 -63.57 28.86
CA PHE A 939 85.87 -63.19 27.44
C PHE A 939 84.55 -63.41 26.70
N GLN A 940 83.76 -64.42 27.06
CA GLN A 940 82.43 -64.70 26.47
C GLN A 940 81.29 -63.79 26.97
N ILE A 941 81.55 -62.91 27.96
CA ILE A 941 80.60 -61.89 28.46
C ILE A 941 81.02 -60.46 28.01
N GLY A 942 82.06 -60.35 27.16
CA GLY A 942 82.59 -59.08 26.64
C GLY A 942 82.27 -58.75 25.18
N GLU A 943 81.63 -59.66 24.43
CA GLU A 943 80.93 -59.37 23.16
C GLU A 943 79.42 -59.47 23.38
#